data_AF-A0A5N5KSP5-F1
#
_entry.id   AF-A0A5N5KSP5-F1
#
_cell.length_a   1.000
_cell.length_b   1.000
_cell.length_c   1.000
_cell.angle_alpha   90.00
_cell.angle_beta   90.00
_cell.angle_gamma   90.00
#
_symmetry.space_group_name_H-M   'P 1'
#
loop_
_entity.id
_entity.type
_entity.pdbx_description
1 polymer ?
#
loop_
_entity_poly.entity_id
_entity_poly.type
_entity_poly.pdbx_seq_one_letter_code
_entity_poly.pdbx_strand_id
1 'polypeptide(L)'
;MFSPWFDIVLGDNYAADVNSSGIIPVDIPPYEGFAPPHLDDNYENVTDGVLDLGRRDLNRRAAKDFYLRVMPLGASITQGSASSDNNGYRKWLRSQLRYKGWKVNMVGSKMDGTMADKDNEGHPGWHIDEIHSAFQRVRWMFPNLVLINAGTNDCNDNVDIANAGQRLKVMVDDILNSIPGVTVIISTLAKNRDHDPCASNVSQQFRDLVKNSSGGKRVGLADFNAVMTSSMLVSDGIHPNDDGYKLFAAVWWKAISLLEDQIQPPNAATGIDDSAVSSGGTCPKVAGNARGPVQSQVGSGHDDGNYVHKSTGRGGLTSARIEKRDDPKTVTDAIPWHIFFANIVLNNPNAPRNEALDDWIRIFHDPSTGKNTYYYRQNQGGGSFGPSTTFDVDMNCDAGPLYAFHDFNNDGLADFFCLKEGSAVHVSLNRGGNPPRFQSIGQVVPTHDGYVAANVRIADIDGDGRADYCLINKDGYLICSRNGGQGDSYNWQGFSTQDGLRGMVFNARKKGNDEMIIADLNGDFRDDLLFIGDNGNSDTFINNRGWDSGIVPDWRSAGITHPGQGDYGIRGNIKFGRIYGSGRRDYIYLKEEKTYYDVIVWENQGGGGTKRKADGNFYCDMRGTGSDDYVWIYMDGHTDSTDFFANIHQPPNWGHNIQISLKVPGPRMGIHLADWNGDGKCDVLVQDKASGTLTLYENRYSPGQNTITFFNQGVVSNQAKCTQGWGVNIFDRGMRLADIDGDGRADILCLEPNGRTTAWLNRATGLVNAGQIKRSEGWDRANIRFADVEGSGRADLIHLNKYTGAGTVLKNDAYNPNNVENNGGSSVYWTNRGVLYAPINRGECMHFTNQGGLGRADLLEVLPLSNRAWTYFNECPGGSGGDDGPIGNPNLPFLGGGDYGNINDCRLDWTFSKMEDIPKTGPMICRIYYALEILYHYIDDALKSYDTLINDGYSKKFDIYAKETVTEANDVLDDKAENHGNDYFDCEVVEKVTCCSGCKNLHGEKECLYCATEGEACKFDGSFPGTTEKTIYEKKHEPCPPDFSK
;
A
#
# COMPACT_ATOMS: atom_id res chain seq x y z
N MET A 1 -8.04 -44.86 -22.58
CA MET A 1 -9.03 -45.83 -23.12
C MET A 1 -10.38 -45.13 -23.24
N PHE A 2 -11.22 -45.62 -24.15
CA PHE A 2 -12.49 -45.10 -24.65
C PHE A 2 -13.51 -44.47 -23.66
N SER A 3 -14.14 -43.37 -24.13
CA SER A 3 -15.60 -43.02 -24.22
C SER A 3 -16.64 -44.13 -23.88
N PRO A 4 -17.97 -43.83 -23.63
CA PRO A 4 -18.75 -42.78 -24.33
C PRO A 4 -19.92 -42.03 -23.60
N TRP A 5 -20.24 -40.87 -24.18
CA TRP A 5 -21.56 -40.23 -24.48
C TRP A 5 -22.89 -40.79 -23.94
N PHE A 6 -23.81 -39.85 -23.62
CA PHE A 6 -25.20 -39.87 -24.14
C PHE A 6 -25.86 -38.47 -24.14
N ASP A 7 -26.43 -38.07 -25.30
CA ASP A 7 -27.35 -36.92 -25.47
C ASP A 7 -28.82 -37.39 -25.39
N ILE A 8 -29.73 -36.58 -24.81
CA ILE A 8 -31.15 -36.49 -25.20
C ILE A 8 -31.62 -35.01 -25.08
N VAL A 9 -32.52 -34.62 -25.98
CA VAL A 9 -32.94 -33.24 -26.30
C VAL A 9 -34.36 -32.92 -25.77
N LEU A 10 -34.72 -31.62 -25.75
CA LEU A 10 -36.05 -31.00 -25.43
C LEU A 10 -36.31 -30.77 -23.93
N GLY A 11 -36.82 -29.63 -23.46
CA GLY A 11 -37.13 -28.35 -24.12
C GLY A 11 -37.83 -27.37 -23.15
N ASP A 12 -37.66 -26.07 -23.40
CA ASP A 12 -38.38 -24.90 -22.84
C ASP A 12 -38.27 -24.51 -21.34
N ASN A 13 -37.87 -23.23 -21.19
CA ASN A 13 -38.23 -22.26 -20.14
C ASN A 13 -37.46 -22.20 -18.79
N TYR A 14 -36.94 -20.98 -18.57
CA TYR A 14 -36.34 -20.40 -17.37
C TYR A 14 -34.95 -20.89 -16.92
N ALA A 15 -34.16 -19.92 -16.48
CA ALA A 15 -32.79 -20.10 -16.03
C ALA A 15 -32.73 -20.98 -14.77
N ALA A 16 -31.70 -21.82 -14.72
CA ALA A 16 -31.22 -22.43 -13.50
C ALA A 16 -29.70 -22.20 -13.43
N ASP A 17 -29.25 -21.56 -12.36
CA ASP A 17 -27.83 -21.42 -12.04
C ASP A 17 -27.16 -22.79 -11.97
N VAL A 18 -26.16 -23.03 -12.82
CA VAL A 18 -25.20 -24.12 -12.57
C VAL A 18 -24.00 -23.53 -11.86
N ASN A 19 -24.16 -23.53 -10.55
CA ASN A 19 -23.18 -23.18 -9.55
C ASN A 19 -21.84 -23.90 -9.79
N SER A 20 -20.83 -23.19 -10.29
CA SER A 20 -19.42 -23.55 -10.12
C SER A 20 -18.78 -22.67 -9.05
N SER A 21 -19.38 -22.67 -7.86
CA SER A 21 -18.80 -22.10 -6.64
C SER A 21 -17.54 -22.86 -6.21
N GLY A 22 -16.46 -22.67 -6.95
CA GLY A 22 -15.13 -22.58 -6.37
C GLY A 22 -15.11 -21.31 -5.52
N ILE A 23 -15.57 -21.42 -4.27
CA ILE A 23 -15.63 -20.32 -3.32
C ILE A 23 -14.21 -19.79 -3.11
N ILE A 24 -13.87 -18.68 -3.76
CA ILE A 24 -12.88 -17.77 -3.23
C ILE A 24 -13.51 -17.19 -1.96
N PRO A 25 -12.88 -17.30 -0.78
CA PRO A 25 -13.42 -16.69 0.43
C PRO A 25 -13.65 -15.20 0.21
N VAL A 26 -14.85 -14.71 0.51
CA VAL A 26 -15.21 -13.30 0.39
C VAL A 26 -14.67 -12.52 1.60
N ASP A 27 -13.37 -12.63 1.82
CA ASP A 27 -12.58 -11.69 2.63
C ASP A 27 -12.06 -10.59 1.70
N ILE A 28 -12.97 -9.91 1.01
CA ILE A 28 -12.62 -8.68 0.28
C ILE A 28 -12.36 -7.62 1.35
N PRO A 29 -11.15 -7.02 1.40
CA PRO A 29 -10.85 -5.97 2.38
C PRO A 29 -11.80 -4.78 2.18
N PRO A 30 -12.44 -4.26 3.24
CA PRO A 30 -13.27 -3.07 3.11
C PRO A 30 -12.37 -1.83 2.92
N TYR A 31 -12.13 -1.49 1.65
CA TYR A 31 -11.48 -0.27 1.14
C TYR A 31 -10.00 -0.04 1.57
N GLU A 32 -9.15 0.37 0.61
CA GLU A 32 -7.89 1.04 0.95
C GLU A 32 -8.20 2.52 1.18
N GLY A 33 -7.98 3.01 2.39
CA GLY A 33 -8.31 4.39 2.75
C GLY A 33 -9.81 4.70 2.71
N PHE A 34 -10.17 5.88 3.19
CA PHE A 34 -11.58 6.27 3.32
C PHE A 34 -12.22 6.62 1.99
N ALA A 35 -13.38 6.00 1.69
CA ALA A 35 -14.35 6.56 0.77
C ALA A 35 -15.00 7.83 1.39
N PRO A 36 -15.45 8.81 0.59
CA PRO A 36 -16.09 10.03 1.10
C PRO A 36 -17.42 9.73 1.82
N PRO A 37 -17.85 10.58 2.77
CA PRO A 37 -18.91 10.25 3.71
C PRO A 37 -20.32 10.29 3.09
N HIS A 38 -21.16 9.33 3.51
CA HIS A 38 -22.61 9.45 3.54
C HIS A 38 -23.12 9.03 4.93
N LEU A 39 -24.13 9.75 5.43
CA LEU A 39 -24.61 9.70 6.82
C LEU A 39 -25.62 8.55 7.07
N ASP A 40 -25.50 7.83 8.19
CA ASP A 40 -26.51 7.75 9.29
C ASP A 40 -26.28 6.55 10.27
N ASP A 41 -25.94 6.91 11.51
CA ASP A 41 -26.29 6.38 12.85
C ASP A 41 -26.64 4.90 13.24
N ASN A 42 -26.19 4.57 14.47
CA ASN A 42 -26.71 3.60 15.49
C ASN A 42 -26.40 2.08 15.41
N TYR A 43 -25.68 1.52 16.41
CA TYR A 43 -26.28 0.97 17.65
C TYR A 43 -25.24 0.57 18.73
N GLU A 44 -25.69 0.13 19.91
CA GLU A 44 -24.97 0.10 21.20
C GLU A 44 -24.40 -1.26 21.71
N ASN A 45 -23.43 -1.14 22.66
CA ASN A 45 -23.22 -1.89 23.93
C ASN A 45 -23.25 -3.44 24.04
N VAL A 46 -22.17 -4.04 24.58
CA VAL A 46 -22.18 -5.17 25.55
C VAL A 46 -21.00 -5.02 26.56
N THR A 47 -21.18 -5.44 27.82
CA THR A 47 -20.31 -5.18 29.01
C THR A 47 -19.83 -6.44 29.76
N ASP A 48 -19.01 -6.24 30.81
CA ASP A 48 -18.50 -7.20 31.85
C ASP A 48 -17.46 -8.25 31.38
N GLY A 49 -16.51 -8.80 32.17
CA GLY A 49 -16.07 -8.70 33.58
C GLY A 49 -15.08 -9.87 33.90
N VAL A 50 -14.39 -10.07 35.03
CA VAL A 50 -14.26 -9.42 36.36
C VAL A 50 -12.85 -9.75 36.98
N LEU A 51 -12.38 -8.88 37.90
CA LEU A 51 -11.30 -8.96 38.92
C LEU A 51 -10.75 -10.32 39.43
N ASP A 52 -9.46 -10.35 39.85
CA ASP A 52 -9.06 -10.52 41.29
C ASP A 52 -7.61 -10.00 41.59
N LEU A 53 -7.26 -9.81 42.87
CA LEU A 53 -6.11 -9.06 43.42
C LEU A 53 -5.22 -9.90 44.37
N GLY A 54 -3.89 -9.71 44.39
CA GLY A 54 -3.00 -10.62 45.16
C GLY A 54 -1.61 -10.14 45.63
N ARG A 55 -1.52 -9.03 46.37
CA ARG A 55 -0.46 -8.59 47.34
C ARG A 55 1.05 -8.61 47.02
N ARG A 56 1.69 -7.54 47.51
CA ARG A 56 3.10 -7.12 47.41
C ARG A 56 4.05 -7.92 48.32
N ASP A 57 5.32 -8.00 47.90
CA ASP A 57 6.48 -8.02 48.80
C ASP A 57 7.63 -7.16 48.24
N LEU A 58 8.50 -6.65 49.13
CA LEU A 58 9.51 -5.64 48.82
C LEU A 58 10.83 -6.25 48.32
N ASN A 59 11.30 -5.82 47.15
CA ASN A 59 12.62 -6.18 46.60
C ASN A 59 13.35 -4.94 46.04
N ARG A 60 14.69 -5.06 45.86
CA ARG A 60 15.54 -4.06 45.17
C ARG A 60 14.86 -3.57 43.88
N ARG A 61 15.05 -2.29 43.49
CA ARG A 61 14.57 -1.72 42.22
C ARG A 61 14.78 -2.74 41.09
N ALA A 62 13.71 -3.40 40.66
CA ALA A 62 13.75 -4.29 39.53
C ALA A 62 14.09 -3.46 38.28
N ALA A 63 14.87 -4.04 37.37
CA ALA A 63 14.91 -3.50 36.02
C ALA A 63 13.47 -3.49 35.50
N LYS A 64 13.01 -2.35 34.97
CA LYS A 64 11.67 -2.22 34.39
C LYS A 64 11.71 -2.94 33.04
N ASP A 65 11.53 -4.26 33.08
CA ASP A 65 11.79 -5.17 31.95
C ASP A 65 10.63 -5.22 30.94
N PHE A 66 10.14 -4.04 30.55
CA PHE A 66 9.10 -3.85 29.56
C PHE A 66 9.37 -2.57 28.76
N TYR A 67 8.77 -2.46 27.58
CA TYR A 67 8.93 -1.29 26.72
C TYR A 67 8.04 -0.12 27.16
N LEU A 68 8.60 1.08 27.20
CA LEU A 68 7.82 2.29 27.02
C LEU A 68 7.40 2.36 25.55
N ARG A 69 6.14 2.00 25.28
CA ARG A 69 5.48 2.27 24.01
C ARG A 69 4.92 3.68 24.07
N VAL A 70 5.72 4.63 23.62
CA VAL A 70 5.48 6.07 23.77
C VAL A 70 4.73 6.59 22.55
N MET A 71 3.61 7.26 22.73
CA MET A 71 2.91 7.98 21.67
C MET A 71 3.09 9.50 21.86
N PRO A 72 3.98 10.14 21.08
CA PRO A 72 3.98 11.59 20.91
C PRO A 72 2.73 11.99 20.13
N LEU A 73 1.75 12.64 20.78
CA LEU A 73 0.46 13.01 20.21
C LEU A 73 0.33 14.54 20.13
N GLY A 74 0.08 15.10 18.94
CA GLY A 74 -0.07 16.55 18.81
C GLY A 74 -0.06 17.09 17.39
N ALA A 75 0.38 18.34 17.24
CA ALA A 75 0.51 19.02 15.95
C ALA A 75 1.98 19.09 15.45
N SER A 76 2.33 20.12 14.68
CA SER A 76 3.66 20.36 14.09
C SER A 76 4.83 20.34 15.09
N ILE A 77 4.62 20.80 16.33
CA ILE A 77 5.63 20.74 17.40
C ILE A 77 5.92 19.29 17.83
N THR A 78 4.94 18.39 17.73
CA THR A 78 5.13 16.95 17.96
C THR A 78 5.74 16.24 16.76
N GLN A 79 5.36 16.64 15.53
CA GLN A 79 6.02 16.19 14.30
C GLN A 79 7.52 16.52 14.34
N GLY A 80 7.87 17.74 14.77
CA GLY A 80 9.25 18.25 14.87
C GLY A 80 9.57 19.37 13.88
N SER A 81 8.56 20.03 13.32
CA SER A 81 8.74 21.08 12.31
C SER A 81 9.71 22.19 12.78
N ALA A 82 10.53 22.69 11.86
CA ALA A 82 11.58 23.70 12.10
C ALA A 82 12.76 23.29 13.01
N SER A 83 12.84 22.02 13.47
CA SER A 83 14.12 21.45 13.93
C SER A 83 15.03 21.13 12.75
N SER A 84 16.35 21.20 12.93
CA SER A 84 17.32 21.00 11.84
C SER A 84 17.33 19.57 11.25
N ASP A 85 16.76 18.60 11.96
CA ASP A 85 16.74 17.18 11.60
C ASP A 85 15.32 16.58 11.53
N ASN A 86 14.29 17.44 11.62
CA ASN A 86 12.85 17.11 11.69
C ASN A 86 12.45 16.13 12.81
N ASN A 87 13.31 15.83 13.80
CA ASN A 87 12.95 14.95 14.92
C ASN A 87 12.29 15.71 16.10
N GLY A 88 12.42 17.03 16.15
CA GLY A 88 11.92 17.86 17.25
C GLY A 88 12.43 17.40 18.63
N TYR A 89 11.54 17.34 19.62
CA TYR A 89 11.91 16.88 20.97
C TYR A 89 12.09 15.36 21.06
N ARG A 90 11.59 14.58 20.08
CA ARG A 90 11.42 13.12 20.19
C ARG A 90 12.77 12.41 20.34
N LYS A 91 13.76 12.78 19.52
CA LYS A 91 15.14 12.26 19.61
C LYS A 91 15.80 12.52 20.96
N TRP A 92 15.80 13.78 21.40
CA TRP A 92 16.37 14.17 22.69
C TRP A 92 15.70 13.45 23.88
N LEU A 93 14.38 13.27 23.83
CA LEU A 93 13.61 12.56 24.85
C LEU A 93 13.90 11.05 24.82
N ARG A 94 13.92 10.43 23.62
CA ARG A 94 14.30 9.02 23.44
C ARG A 94 15.67 8.76 24.03
N SER A 95 16.69 9.52 23.63
CA SER A 95 18.06 9.37 24.13
C SER A 95 18.12 9.43 25.65
N GLN A 96 17.33 10.31 26.29
CA GLN A 96 17.27 10.41 27.74
C GLN A 96 16.62 9.19 28.40
N LEU A 97 15.51 8.69 27.85
CA LEU A 97 14.85 7.48 28.34
C LEU A 97 15.79 6.26 28.23
N ARG A 98 16.44 6.09 27.06
CA ARG A 98 17.44 5.03 26.83
C ARG A 98 18.62 5.16 27.79
N TYR A 99 19.19 6.36 27.97
CA TYR A 99 20.27 6.63 28.93
C TYR A 99 19.89 6.35 30.39
N LYS A 100 18.59 6.39 30.72
CA LYS A 100 18.06 6.03 32.05
C LYS A 100 17.68 4.55 32.17
N GLY A 101 17.99 3.74 31.17
CA GLY A 101 17.84 2.28 31.20
C GLY A 101 16.49 1.76 30.70
N TRP A 102 15.63 2.62 30.16
CA TRP A 102 14.34 2.20 29.60
C TRP A 102 14.50 1.51 28.25
N LYS A 103 13.73 0.43 28.03
CA LYS A 103 13.36 -0.04 26.70
C LYS A 103 12.31 0.92 26.13
N VAL A 104 12.45 1.37 24.89
CA VAL A 104 11.59 2.41 24.28
C VAL A 104 11.26 2.04 22.84
N ASN A 105 9.98 2.16 22.49
CA ASN A 105 9.42 2.09 21.14
C ASN A 105 8.53 3.33 20.98
N MET A 106 8.72 4.19 19.97
CA MET A 106 7.71 5.22 19.69
C MET A 106 6.64 4.66 18.76
N VAL A 107 5.41 5.18 18.87
CA VAL A 107 4.29 4.72 18.04
C VAL A 107 3.40 5.86 17.59
N GLY A 108 2.84 5.69 16.40
CA GLY A 108 1.88 6.57 15.76
C GLY A 108 1.77 6.23 14.27
N SER A 109 0.97 7.01 13.54
CA SER A 109 0.72 6.85 12.09
C SER A 109 1.65 7.67 11.21
N LYS A 110 2.63 8.38 11.78
CA LYS A 110 3.58 9.26 11.08
C LYS A 110 5.02 8.87 11.39
N MET A 111 5.89 9.02 10.39
CA MET A 111 7.33 8.79 10.51
C MET A 111 8.08 10.03 10.01
N ASP A 112 8.55 10.87 10.93
CA ASP A 112 9.16 12.17 10.60
C ASP A 112 10.56 12.30 11.19
N GLY A 113 11.49 12.83 10.41
CA GLY A 113 12.87 13.07 10.83
C GLY A 113 13.84 11.94 10.52
N THR A 114 15.02 12.04 11.10
CA THR A 114 16.22 11.24 10.81
C THR A 114 16.60 10.23 11.89
N MET A 115 15.90 10.19 13.03
CA MET A 115 16.16 9.19 14.07
C MET A 115 15.68 7.80 13.66
N ALA A 116 16.31 6.76 14.21
CA ALA A 116 15.97 5.36 13.94
C ALA A 116 14.51 5.04 14.31
N ASP A 117 14.04 5.60 15.43
CA ASP A 117 12.66 5.45 15.94
C ASP A 117 11.88 6.74 15.82
N LYS A 118 11.42 6.97 14.58
CA LYS A 118 10.83 8.22 14.11
C LYS A 118 9.29 8.22 14.12
N ASP A 119 8.68 7.18 14.67
CA ASP A 119 7.23 7.08 14.82
C ASP A 119 6.67 8.20 15.72
N ASN A 120 5.53 8.76 15.31
CA ASN A 120 4.80 9.81 16.03
C ASN A 120 3.35 9.95 15.54
N GLU A 121 2.54 10.69 16.30
CA GLU A 121 1.16 11.07 15.95
C GLU A 121 1.05 12.62 15.93
N GLY A 122 1.98 13.26 15.20
CA GLY A 122 2.07 14.70 14.99
C GLY A 122 1.45 15.16 13.67
N HIS A 123 0.39 15.97 13.73
CA HIS A 123 -0.34 16.44 12.54
C HIS A 123 -0.34 17.97 12.42
N PRO A 124 0.50 18.56 11.54
CA PRO A 124 0.58 20.01 11.36
C PRO A 124 -0.77 20.68 11.08
N GLY A 125 -1.00 21.83 11.71
CA GLY A 125 -2.22 22.63 11.56
C GLY A 125 -3.43 22.19 12.38
N TRP A 126 -3.44 20.99 12.96
CA TRP A 126 -4.65 20.43 13.58
C TRP A 126 -5.01 21.03 14.95
N HIS A 127 -6.31 21.16 15.21
CA HIS A 127 -6.91 21.59 16.49
C HIS A 127 -7.03 20.43 17.49
N ILE A 128 -7.39 20.72 18.75
CA ILE A 128 -7.55 19.70 19.82
C ILE A 128 -8.46 18.53 19.41
N ASP A 129 -9.60 18.79 18.75
CA ASP A 129 -10.59 17.76 18.40
C ASP A 129 -10.14 16.88 17.21
N GLU A 130 -9.36 17.45 16.29
CA GLU A 130 -8.74 16.71 15.18
C GLU A 130 -7.61 15.80 15.68
N ILE A 131 -6.81 16.27 16.65
CA ILE A 131 -5.79 15.48 17.35
C ILE A 131 -6.45 14.37 18.18
N HIS A 132 -7.62 14.62 18.79
CA HIS A 132 -8.38 13.58 19.49
C HIS A 132 -8.87 12.52 18.51
N SER A 133 -9.43 12.95 17.37
CA SER A 133 -9.82 12.07 16.26
C SER A 133 -8.62 11.27 15.72
N ALA A 134 -7.41 11.83 15.75
CA ALA A 134 -6.16 11.13 15.42
C ALA A 134 -5.91 9.95 16.37
N PHE A 135 -5.87 10.24 17.69
CA PHE A 135 -5.74 9.22 18.72
C PHE A 135 -6.77 8.09 18.58
N GLN A 136 -8.05 8.42 18.32
CA GLN A 136 -9.10 7.41 18.16
C GLN A 136 -8.84 6.41 17.02
N ARG A 137 -8.11 6.83 15.96
CA ARG A 137 -7.69 5.97 14.85
C ARG A 137 -6.47 5.10 15.17
N VAL A 138 -5.58 5.55 16.07
CA VAL A 138 -4.34 4.83 16.46
C VAL A 138 -4.37 4.18 17.84
N ARG A 139 -5.46 4.30 18.61
CA ARG A 139 -5.58 3.72 19.96
C ARG A 139 -5.37 2.20 20.04
N TRP A 140 -5.56 1.49 18.93
CA TRP A 140 -5.28 0.05 18.79
C TRP A 140 -3.79 -0.28 19.00
N MET A 141 -2.90 0.70 18.86
CA MET A 141 -1.47 0.56 19.15
C MET A 141 -1.18 0.42 20.66
N PHE A 142 -2.17 0.63 21.54
CA PHE A 142 -2.07 0.51 23.00
C PHE A 142 -0.79 1.09 23.64
N PRO A 143 -0.40 2.36 23.38
CA PRO A 143 0.71 3.01 24.09
C PRO A 143 0.50 2.99 25.61
N ASN A 144 1.54 2.70 26.39
CA ASN A 144 1.50 2.83 27.86
C ASN A 144 1.92 4.23 28.35
N LEU A 145 2.48 5.06 27.47
CA LEU A 145 2.81 6.45 27.75
C LEU A 145 2.37 7.35 26.59
N VAL A 146 1.39 8.23 26.81
CA VAL A 146 0.94 9.22 25.82
C VAL A 146 1.38 10.61 26.24
N LEU A 147 2.03 11.34 25.32
CA LEU A 147 2.55 12.70 25.54
C LEU A 147 1.77 13.68 24.66
N ILE A 148 0.90 14.51 25.26
CA ILE A 148 -0.04 15.34 24.51
C ILE A 148 0.44 16.79 24.40
N ASN A 149 0.58 17.30 23.17
CA ASN A 149 0.79 18.71 22.86
C ASN A 149 -0.23 19.20 21.81
N ALA A 150 -1.33 19.81 22.27
CA ALA A 150 -2.47 20.23 21.46
C ALA A 150 -3.02 21.57 21.95
N GLY A 151 -3.52 22.43 21.04
CA GLY A 151 -4.10 23.74 21.38
C GLY A 151 -3.40 24.97 20.80
N THR A 152 -2.21 24.83 20.19
CA THR A 152 -1.51 25.98 19.57
C THR A 152 -2.29 26.55 18.38
N ASN A 153 -2.85 25.69 17.54
CA ASN A 153 -3.64 26.10 16.38
C ASN A 153 -4.99 26.67 16.80
N ASP A 154 -5.62 26.14 17.86
CA ASP A 154 -6.83 26.71 18.46
C ASP A 154 -6.64 28.18 18.89
N CYS A 155 -5.43 28.55 19.35
CA CYS A 155 -5.06 29.94 19.63
C CYS A 155 -4.80 30.79 18.37
N ASN A 156 -4.21 30.23 17.32
CA ASN A 156 -3.94 30.95 16.07
C ASN A 156 -5.24 31.22 15.28
N ASP A 157 -6.16 30.26 15.25
CA ASP A 157 -7.40 30.31 14.49
C ASP A 157 -8.62 30.76 15.33
N ASN A 158 -8.38 31.07 16.61
CA ASN A 158 -9.40 31.52 17.57
C ASN A 158 -10.58 30.53 17.74
N VAL A 159 -10.26 29.23 17.79
CA VAL A 159 -11.22 28.11 17.91
C VAL A 159 -11.46 27.77 19.38
N ASP A 160 -12.66 28.10 19.87
CA ASP A 160 -13.19 27.70 21.19
C ASP A 160 -12.16 27.67 22.33
N ILE A 161 -11.45 28.80 22.49
CA ILE A 161 -10.39 28.99 23.49
C ILE A 161 -10.95 28.81 24.91
N ALA A 162 -12.21 29.21 25.14
CA ALA A 162 -12.83 29.18 26.46
C ALA A 162 -13.06 27.76 27.00
N ASN A 163 -13.24 26.76 26.14
CA ASN A 163 -13.46 25.37 26.54
C ASN A 163 -12.31 24.42 26.12
N ALA A 164 -11.16 24.95 25.68
CA ALA A 164 -10.00 24.16 25.25
C ALA A 164 -9.58 23.10 26.30
N GLY A 165 -9.59 23.45 27.60
CA GLY A 165 -9.34 22.50 28.69
C GLY A 165 -10.40 21.40 28.83
N GLN A 166 -11.66 21.68 28.49
CA GLN A 166 -12.72 20.68 28.49
C GLN A 166 -12.63 19.75 27.27
N ARG A 167 -12.29 20.28 26.09
CA ARG A 167 -12.03 19.47 24.88
C ARG A 167 -10.82 18.54 25.09
N LEU A 168 -9.73 19.05 25.65
CA LEU A 168 -8.60 18.22 26.05
C LEU A 168 -8.97 17.18 27.13
N LYS A 169 -9.85 17.53 28.09
CA LYS A 169 -10.34 16.56 29.08
C LYS A 169 -11.03 15.38 28.43
N VAL A 170 -11.88 15.61 27.41
CA VAL A 170 -12.57 14.54 26.69
C VAL A 170 -11.57 13.60 26.01
N MET A 171 -10.53 14.13 25.36
CA MET A 171 -9.43 13.33 24.81
C MET A 171 -8.71 12.50 25.89
N VAL A 172 -8.40 13.10 27.04
CA VAL A 172 -7.68 12.43 28.15
C VAL A 172 -8.55 11.35 28.80
N ASP A 173 -9.84 11.59 29.01
CA ASP A 173 -10.78 10.58 29.50
C ASP A 173 -10.89 9.42 28.50
N ASP A 174 -10.99 9.69 27.18
CA ASP A 174 -11.01 8.65 26.15
C ASP A 174 -9.71 7.82 26.14
N ILE A 175 -8.53 8.45 26.20
CA ILE A 175 -7.24 7.73 26.30
C ILE A 175 -7.23 6.78 27.52
N LEU A 176 -7.62 7.29 28.70
CA LEU A 176 -7.64 6.51 29.95
C LEU A 176 -8.68 5.38 29.94
N ASN A 177 -9.80 5.55 29.25
CA ASN A 177 -10.86 4.55 29.13
C ASN A 177 -10.56 3.51 28.03
N SER A 178 -10.02 3.94 26.90
CA SER A 178 -9.67 3.12 25.74
C SER A 178 -8.42 2.25 25.96
N ILE A 179 -7.49 2.68 26.83
CA ILE A 179 -6.22 1.96 27.05
C ILE A 179 -6.02 1.68 28.55
N PRO A 180 -6.43 0.50 29.06
CA PRO A 180 -6.08 0.06 30.40
C PRO A 180 -4.57 0.08 30.61
N GLY A 181 -4.10 0.66 31.72
CA GLY A 181 -2.68 0.76 32.05
C GLY A 181 -1.99 2.08 31.65
N VAL A 182 -2.54 2.85 30.70
CA VAL A 182 -1.87 4.03 30.13
C VAL A 182 -1.61 5.15 31.14
N THR A 183 -0.41 5.75 31.05
CA THR A 183 -0.03 7.02 31.68
C THR A 183 -0.11 8.13 30.64
N VAL A 184 -0.75 9.23 30.99
CA VAL A 184 -0.94 10.39 30.10
C VAL A 184 -0.20 11.59 30.68
N ILE A 185 0.63 12.27 29.89
CA ILE A 185 1.26 13.52 30.30
C ILE A 185 0.79 14.62 29.37
N ILE A 186 0.11 15.60 29.95
CA ILE A 186 -0.40 16.79 29.27
C ILE A 186 0.70 17.85 29.31
N SER A 187 0.97 18.50 28.18
CA SER A 187 1.83 19.69 28.18
C SER A 187 1.02 21.00 28.21
N THR A 188 1.62 22.06 28.76
CA THR A 188 1.15 23.43 28.49
C THR A 188 1.59 23.86 27.09
N LEU A 189 0.98 24.92 26.54
CA LEU A 189 1.32 25.40 25.20
C LEU A 189 2.71 26.04 25.18
N ALA A 190 3.39 25.97 24.04
CA ALA A 190 4.58 26.77 23.78
C ALA A 190 4.25 28.27 23.96
N LYS A 191 5.25 29.09 24.27
CA LYS A 191 5.07 30.54 24.06
C LYS A 191 4.87 30.80 22.58
N ASN A 192 3.91 31.64 22.25
CA ASN A 192 3.59 32.05 20.89
C ASN A 192 3.79 33.55 20.83
N ARG A 193 4.67 34.04 19.95
CA ARG A 193 5.07 35.47 19.95
C ARG A 193 3.89 36.40 19.74
N ASP A 194 2.91 35.97 18.95
CA ASP A 194 1.80 36.80 18.49
C ASP A 194 0.50 36.49 19.27
N HIS A 195 0.42 35.31 19.92
CA HIS A 195 -0.76 34.84 20.67
C HIS A 195 -0.47 34.44 22.15
N ASP A 196 0.61 34.95 22.76
CA ASP A 196 1.05 34.60 24.14
C ASP A 196 -0.06 34.71 25.22
N PRO A 197 -0.99 35.68 25.19
CA PRO A 197 -2.11 35.74 26.14
C PRO A 197 -3.08 34.55 25.99
N CYS A 198 -3.33 34.07 24.76
CA CYS A 198 -4.13 32.87 24.53
C CYS A 198 -3.37 31.63 25.00
N ALA A 199 -2.09 31.51 24.61
CA ALA A 199 -1.23 30.39 25.00
C ALA A 199 -1.17 30.25 26.53
N SER A 200 -1.06 31.37 27.25
CA SER A 200 -1.07 31.44 28.71
C SER A 200 -2.43 31.06 29.33
N ASN A 201 -3.54 31.48 28.72
CA ASN A 201 -4.90 31.13 29.17
C ASN A 201 -5.17 29.63 29.04
N VAL A 202 -4.98 29.06 27.83
CA VAL A 202 -5.19 27.62 27.58
C VAL A 202 -4.25 26.78 28.44
N SER A 203 -2.99 27.21 28.61
CA SER A 203 -2.05 26.58 29.53
C SER A 203 -2.54 26.56 30.99
N GLN A 204 -3.24 27.61 31.43
CA GLN A 204 -3.83 27.64 32.76
C GLN A 204 -5.00 26.64 32.88
N GLN A 205 -5.87 26.54 31.87
CA GLN A 205 -6.93 25.52 31.85
C GLN A 205 -6.34 24.10 31.93
N PHE A 206 -5.22 23.83 31.25
CA PHE A 206 -4.55 22.52 31.30
C PHE A 206 -3.90 22.24 32.67
N ARG A 207 -3.33 23.26 33.34
CA ARG A 207 -2.86 23.13 34.74
C ARG A 207 -4.00 22.76 35.67
N ASP A 208 -5.14 23.44 35.54
CA ASP A 208 -6.31 23.19 36.38
C ASP A 208 -6.96 21.82 36.08
N LEU A 209 -6.94 21.36 34.81
CA LEU A 209 -7.34 20.00 34.44
C LEU A 209 -6.48 18.93 35.14
N VAL A 210 -5.15 19.01 35.08
CA VAL A 210 -4.27 18.03 35.76
C VAL A 210 -4.46 18.10 37.27
N LYS A 211 -4.51 19.31 37.84
CA LYS A 211 -4.76 19.53 39.28
C LYS A 211 -6.07 18.90 39.75
N ASN A 212 -7.15 19.05 38.99
CA ASN A 212 -8.46 18.49 39.32
C ASN A 212 -8.59 16.98 39.00
N SER A 213 -7.61 16.39 38.32
CA SER A 213 -7.54 14.95 38.02
C SER A 213 -6.92 14.13 39.16
N SER A 214 -6.53 14.76 40.27
CA SER A 214 -5.79 14.15 41.40
C SER A 214 -6.65 13.23 42.29
N GLY A 215 -7.07 12.09 41.73
CA GLY A 215 -7.79 11.01 42.43
C GLY A 215 -7.13 9.64 42.30
N GLY A 216 -5.81 9.58 42.10
CA GLY A 216 -5.08 8.34 41.83
C GLY A 216 -5.00 7.96 40.34
N LYS A 217 -5.27 8.90 39.43
CA LYS A 217 -5.15 8.70 37.97
C LYS A 217 -3.72 8.98 37.50
N ARG A 218 -3.26 8.20 36.52
CA ARG A 218 -1.92 8.26 35.90
C ARG A 218 -1.78 9.46 34.94
N VAL A 219 -2.05 10.68 35.42
CA VAL A 219 -2.07 11.92 34.62
C VAL A 219 -1.05 12.92 35.16
N GLY A 220 -0.19 13.44 34.28
CA GLY A 220 0.90 14.37 34.61
C GLY A 220 0.87 15.68 33.83
N LEU A 221 1.70 16.63 34.26
CA LEU A 221 1.88 17.94 33.62
C LEU A 221 3.34 18.16 33.21
N ALA A 222 3.56 18.56 31.96
CA ALA A 222 4.81 19.07 31.40
C ALA A 222 4.66 20.58 31.10
N ASP A 223 5.07 21.44 32.02
CA ASP A 223 4.82 22.89 31.90
C ASP A 223 5.92 23.63 31.11
N PHE A 224 5.82 23.63 29.77
CA PHE A 224 6.72 24.37 28.88
C PHE A 224 6.55 25.90 28.98
N ASN A 225 5.30 26.36 29.04
CA ASN A 225 4.92 27.78 29.07
C ASN A 225 5.65 28.55 30.18
N ALA A 226 5.82 27.92 31.35
CA ALA A 226 6.48 28.49 32.51
C ALA A 226 8.02 28.65 32.38
N VAL A 227 8.68 27.91 31.49
CA VAL A 227 10.16 27.86 31.40
C VAL A 227 10.73 28.30 30.05
N MET A 228 9.92 28.38 28.99
CA MET A 228 10.37 28.79 27.66
C MET A 228 10.54 30.31 27.53
N THR A 229 11.50 30.75 26.72
CA THR A 229 11.72 32.16 26.34
C THR A 229 11.50 32.36 24.84
N SER A 230 11.16 33.59 24.42
CA SER A 230 10.91 33.91 23.00
C SER A 230 12.15 33.74 22.10
N SER A 231 13.36 33.66 22.68
CA SER A 231 14.61 33.35 21.97
C SER A 231 14.76 31.88 21.56
N MET A 232 13.87 31.00 22.07
CA MET A 232 13.83 29.57 21.73
C MET A 232 12.83 29.25 20.61
N LEU A 233 12.29 30.28 19.96
CA LEU A 233 11.40 30.17 18.81
C LEU A 233 12.16 30.55 17.53
N VAL A 234 11.76 29.96 16.39
CA VAL A 234 12.24 30.39 15.07
C VAL A 234 11.53 31.68 14.62
N SER A 235 11.83 32.16 13.41
CA SER A 235 11.32 33.44 12.89
C SER A 235 9.79 33.52 12.82
N ASP A 236 9.09 32.40 12.66
CA ASP A 236 7.61 32.36 12.67
C ASP A 236 6.97 32.67 14.03
N GLY A 237 7.71 32.58 15.14
CA GLY A 237 7.19 32.86 16.48
C GLY A 237 6.25 31.79 17.05
N ILE A 238 6.18 30.61 16.42
CA ILE A 238 5.32 29.47 16.80
C ILE A 238 6.17 28.23 17.10
N HIS A 239 7.12 27.87 16.22
CA HIS A 239 7.88 26.64 16.35
C HIS A 239 9.15 26.83 17.18
N PRO A 240 9.49 25.89 18.08
CA PRO A 240 10.78 25.88 18.75
C PRO A 240 11.95 25.76 17.76
N ASN A 241 13.10 26.33 18.10
CA ASN A 241 14.39 25.97 17.49
C ASN A 241 14.98 24.73 18.20
N ASP A 242 16.14 24.25 17.76
CA ASP A 242 16.77 23.03 18.30
C ASP A 242 17.01 23.09 19.83
N ASP A 243 17.43 24.24 20.36
CA ASP A 243 17.58 24.47 21.81
C ASP A 243 16.22 24.42 22.54
N GLY A 244 15.18 24.99 21.92
CA GLY A 244 13.80 24.90 22.40
C GLY A 244 13.27 23.47 22.43
N TYR A 245 13.50 22.68 21.38
CA TYR A 245 13.15 21.26 21.34
C TYR A 245 13.93 20.42 22.37
N LYS A 246 15.20 20.78 22.62
CA LYS A 246 15.99 20.16 23.68
C LYS A 246 15.47 20.50 25.09
N LEU A 247 14.95 21.72 25.29
CA LEU A 247 14.23 22.09 26.52
C LEU A 247 12.91 21.31 26.67
N PHE A 248 12.15 21.12 25.59
CA PHE A 248 10.94 20.29 25.60
C PHE A 248 11.24 18.87 26.10
N ALA A 249 12.29 18.23 25.59
CA ALA A 249 12.71 16.91 26.05
C ALA A 249 13.06 16.90 27.56
N ALA A 250 13.67 17.96 28.08
CA ALA A 250 13.96 18.07 29.52
C ALA A 250 12.69 18.13 30.38
N VAL A 251 11.68 18.89 29.93
CA VAL A 251 10.43 19.08 30.70
C VAL A 251 9.55 17.84 30.60
N TRP A 252 9.49 17.19 29.43
CA TRP A 252 8.89 15.85 29.28
C TRP A 252 9.56 14.84 30.20
N TRP A 253 10.90 14.75 30.19
CA TRP A 253 11.64 13.84 31.08
C TRP A 253 11.34 14.12 32.56
N LYS A 254 11.31 15.39 32.99
CA LYS A 254 10.94 15.76 34.36
C LYS A 254 9.55 15.26 34.72
N ALA A 255 8.55 15.46 33.86
CA ALA A 255 7.18 14.97 34.07
C ALA A 255 7.10 13.43 34.10
N ILE A 256 7.78 12.72 33.20
CA ILE A 256 7.86 11.26 33.18
C ILE A 256 8.49 10.73 34.47
N SER A 257 9.60 11.34 34.93
CA SER A 257 10.30 10.92 36.14
C SER A 257 9.47 11.06 37.43
N LEU A 258 8.45 11.92 37.45
CA LEU A 258 7.53 12.09 38.58
C LEU A 258 6.39 11.04 38.59
N LEU A 259 6.10 10.43 37.44
CA LEU A 259 5.10 9.36 37.28
C LEU A 259 5.73 7.99 36.97
N GLU A 260 7.05 7.90 37.07
CA GLU A 260 7.86 6.78 36.55
C GLU A 260 7.47 5.42 37.15
N ASP A 261 7.01 5.44 38.41
CA ASP A 261 6.59 4.26 39.18
C ASP A 261 5.09 3.93 39.01
N GLN A 262 4.35 4.74 38.24
CA GLN A 262 2.94 4.51 37.90
C GLN A 262 2.76 3.90 36.50
N ILE A 263 3.75 4.04 35.61
CA ILE A 263 3.72 3.48 34.25
C ILE A 263 3.70 1.95 34.32
N GLN A 264 2.75 1.34 33.61
CA GLN A 264 2.58 -0.11 33.50
C GLN A 264 3.13 -0.64 32.18
N PRO A 265 3.35 -1.97 32.03
CA PRO A 265 3.62 -2.57 30.73
C PRO A 265 2.56 -2.22 29.67
N PRO A 266 2.92 -2.15 28.38
CA PRO A 266 1.95 -1.90 27.32
C PRO A 266 1.11 -3.17 27.08
N ASN A 267 -0.16 -2.98 26.71
CA ASN A 267 -0.99 -4.11 26.30
C ASN A 267 -0.49 -4.66 24.96
N ALA A 268 -0.65 -5.96 24.73
CA ALA A 268 -0.30 -6.55 23.43
C ALA A 268 -1.14 -5.90 22.32
N ALA A 269 -0.48 -5.48 21.24
CA ALA A 269 -1.11 -4.93 20.04
C ALA A 269 -0.74 -5.83 18.85
N THR A 270 -1.73 -6.37 18.15
CA THR A 270 -1.49 -7.18 16.95
C THR A 270 -0.79 -6.34 15.89
N GLY A 271 0.37 -6.79 15.42
CA GLY A 271 1.17 -6.07 14.42
C GLY A 271 2.20 -5.10 14.99
N ILE A 272 2.32 -4.95 16.32
CA ILE A 272 3.43 -4.22 16.95
C ILE A 272 4.33 -5.22 17.70
N ASP A 273 5.59 -5.27 17.29
CA ASP A 273 6.67 -5.86 18.07
C ASP A 273 7.55 -4.72 18.62
N ASP A 274 7.42 -4.41 19.91
CA ASP A 274 8.21 -3.34 20.53
C ASP A 274 9.73 -3.60 20.49
N SER A 275 10.15 -4.85 20.24
CA SER A 275 11.55 -5.24 20.10
C SER A 275 12.08 -5.22 18.66
N ALA A 276 11.19 -5.10 17.66
CA ALA A 276 11.59 -5.05 16.26
C ALA A 276 12.22 -3.69 15.91
N VAL A 277 13.39 -3.75 15.27
CA VAL A 277 14.04 -2.59 14.67
C VAL A 277 13.57 -2.48 13.22
N SER A 278 12.34 -2.00 12.97
CA SER A 278 11.83 -1.84 11.59
C SER A 278 12.31 -0.52 10.96
N SER A 279 13.61 -0.43 10.72
CA SER A 279 14.20 0.56 9.81
C SER A 279 14.07 0.17 8.33
N GLY A 280 13.42 -0.96 8.04
CA GLY A 280 13.28 -1.52 6.70
C GLY A 280 12.08 -0.96 5.94
N GLY A 281 12.30 -0.57 4.68
CA GLY A 281 11.23 -0.46 3.68
C GLY A 281 10.64 -1.82 3.26
N THR A 282 11.15 -2.92 3.83
CA THR A 282 10.73 -4.29 3.51
C THR A 282 9.73 -4.82 4.53
N CYS A 283 8.47 -4.96 4.15
CA CYS A 283 7.45 -5.61 4.98
C CYS A 283 6.31 -6.17 4.13
N PRO A 284 5.56 -7.19 4.62
CA PRO A 284 4.38 -7.68 3.93
C PRO A 284 3.36 -6.56 3.71
N LYS A 285 2.83 -6.41 2.49
CA LYS A 285 1.69 -5.51 2.28
C LYS A 285 0.45 -6.13 2.92
N VAL A 286 -0.20 -5.33 3.77
CA VAL A 286 -1.48 -5.65 4.41
C VAL A 286 -2.58 -4.92 3.64
N ALA A 287 -3.60 -5.66 3.20
CA ALA A 287 -4.68 -5.08 2.42
C ALA A 287 -5.54 -4.13 3.27
N GLY A 288 -5.99 -3.01 2.69
CA GLY A 288 -6.68 -1.94 3.41
C GLY A 288 -5.77 -1.02 4.25
N ASN A 289 -4.53 -1.44 4.55
CA ASN A 289 -3.56 -0.68 5.33
C ASN A 289 -2.69 0.20 4.42
N ALA A 290 -3.25 1.33 3.98
CA ALA A 290 -2.53 2.36 3.22
C ALA A 290 -2.84 3.75 3.79
N ARG A 291 -1.84 4.65 3.80
CA ARG A 291 -2.08 6.06 4.16
C ARG A 291 -2.68 6.78 2.97
N GLY A 292 -3.96 7.12 3.04
CA GLY A 292 -4.65 7.85 1.98
C GLY A 292 -6.18 7.69 2.01
N PRO A 293 -6.88 8.10 0.94
CA PRO A 293 -6.33 8.76 -0.25
C PRO A 293 -5.73 10.14 0.05
N VAL A 294 -4.57 10.44 -0.52
CA VAL A 294 -4.02 11.81 -0.58
C VAL A 294 -4.08 12.27 -2.03
N GLN A 295 -4.70 13.41 -2.32
CA GLN A 295 -4.63 13.97 -3.67
C GLN A 295 -3.17 14.34 -3.97
N SER A 296 -2.55 13.65 -4.94
CA SER A 296 -1.17 13.88 -5.36
C SER A 296 -1.08 14.70 -6.64
N GLN A 297 -2.11 14.69 -7.50
CA GLN A 297 -2.16 15.51 -8.71
C GLN A 297 -3.44 16.37 -8.77
N VAL A 298 -3.28 17.67 -9.02
CA VAL A 298 -4.38 18.63 -9.25
C VAL A 298 -4.96 18.60 -10.67
N GLY A 299 -4.31 17.89 -11.60
CA GLY A 299 -4.68 17.81 -13.01
C GLY A 299 -3.71 18.55 -13.92
N SER A 300 -3.05 17.83 -14.83
CA SER A 300 -2.16 18.38 -15.86
C SER A 300 -2.18 17.51 -17.13
N GLY A 301 -1.23 17.70 -18.05
CA GLY A 301 -1.17 16.95 -19.31
C GLY A 301 -2.23 17.38 -20.33
N HIS A 302 -2.14 16.80 -21.53
CA HIS A 302 -2.83 17.30 -22.72
C HIS A 302 -3.79 16.26 -23.29
N ASP A 303 -4.92 16.73 -23.81
CA ASP A 303 -5.80 15.96 -24.68
C ASP A 303 -5.83 16.63 -26.07
N ASP A 304 -6.42 15.94 -27.04
CA ASP A 304 -6.63 16.47 -28.39
C ASP A 304 -8.02 17.11 -28.56
N GLY A 305 -8.66 17.51 -27.46
CA GLY A 305 -9.95 18.21 -27.44
C GLY A 305 -11.15 17.29 -27.67
N ASN A 306 -12.18 17.81 -28.34
CA ASN A 306 -13.30 17.04 -28.87
C ASN A 306 -13.09 16.81 -30.36
N TYR A 307 -13.70 15.79 -30.95
CA TYR A 307 -13.62 15.62 -32.41
C TYR A 307 -14.23 16.81 -33.14
N VAL A 308 -13.46 17.39 -34.05
CA VAL A 308 -13.88 18.44 -34.99
C VAL A 308 -13.87 17.85 -36.39
N HIS A 309 -15.04 17.69 -36.99
CA HIS A 309 -15.14 17.16 -38.34
C HIS A 309 -14.59 18.15 -39.38
N LYS A 310 -13.86 17.61 -40.34
CA LYS A 310 -13.46 18.26 -41.58
C LYS A 310 -13.36 17.18 -42.64
N SER A 311 -13.71 17.48 -43.88
CA SER A 311 -13.56 16.53 -44.98
C SER A 311 -13.26 17.21 -46.30
N THR A 312 -12.71 16.43 -47.24
CA THR A 312 -12.41 16.84 -48.61
C THR A 312 -13.20 15.97 -49.58
N GLY A 313 -14.11 16.56 -50.35
CA GLY A 313 -14.81 15.84 -51.41
C GLY A 313 -13.83 15.36 -52.48
N ARG A 314 -13.79 14.04 -52.71
CA ARG A 314 -12.93 13.38 -53.71
C ARG A 314 -13.67 13.00 -54.99
N GLY A 315 -15.00 13.07 -54.99
CA GLY A 315 -15.84 12.78 -56.16
C GLY A 315 -16.10 11.29 -56.36
N GLY A 316 -16.66 10.94 -57.53
CA GLY A 316 -17.01 9.56 -57.89
C GLY A 316 -15.80 8.72 -58.28
N LEU A 317 -15.61 7.58 -57.62
CA LEU A 317 -14.51 6.66 -57.86
C LEU A 317 -14.87 5.66 -58.97
N THR A 318 -14.43 5.93 -60.19
CA THR A 318 -14.68 5.08 -61.37
C THR A 318 -14.28 3.61 -61.15
N SER A 319 -13.17 3.36 -60.43
CA SER A 319 -12.67 2.02 -60.10
C SER A 319 -13.51 1.29 -59.04
N ALA A 320 -14.38 1.97 -58.30
CA ALA A 320 -15.30 1.38 -57.32
C ALA A 320 -16.75 1.25 -57.84
N ARG A 321 -17.05 1.73 -59.07
CA ARG A 321 -18.41 1.72 -59.63
C ARG A 321 -19.07 0.35 -59.63
N ILE A 322 -20.37 0.38 -59.32
CA ILE A 322 -21.20 -0.79 -59.09
C ILE A 322 -22.20 -0.92 -60.23
N GLU A 323 -21.83 -1.65 -61.28
CA GLU A 323 -22.73 -1.92 -62.40
C GLU A 323 -23.98 -2.68 -61.92
N LYS A 324 -25.15 -2.21 -62.34
CA LYS A 324 -26.45 -2.86 -62.10
C LYS A 324 -26.68 -4.07 -63.03
N ARG A 325 -25.86 -4.21 -64.09
CA ARG A 325 -26.03 -5.22 -65.16
C ARG A 325 -27.48 -5.20 -65.68
N ASP A 326 -27.97 -6.34 -66.16
CA ASP A 326 -29.40 -6.62 -66.37
C ASP A 326 -30.04 -7.25 -65.11
N ASP A 327 -29.50 -6.97 -63.91
CA ASP A 327 -29.99 -7.57 -62.65
C ASP A 327 -31.46 -7.15 -62.41
N PRO A 328 -32.33 -8.04 -61.88
CA PRO A 328 -33.71 -7.68 -61.54
C PRO A 328 -33.78 -6.51 -60.55
N LYS A 329 -34.83 -5.68 -60.63
CA LYS A 329 -34.93 -4.50 -59.77
C LYS A 329 -34.92 -4.81 -58.26
N THR A 330 -35.40 -5.99 -57.86
CA THR A 330 -35.29 -6.51 -56.48
C THR A 330 -33.84 -6.69 -56.01
N VAL A 331 -32.91 -6.98 -56.92
CA VAL A 331 -31.47 -7.07 -56.64
C VAL A 331 -30.83 -5.69 -56.69
N THR A 332 -31.18 -4.84 -57.67
CA THR A 332 -30.59 -3.50 -57.78
C THR A 332 -30.95 -2.60 -56.59
N ASP A 333 -32.19 -2.69 -56.10
CA ASP A 333 -32.68 -1.87 -55.00
C ASP A 333 -32.11 -2.32 -53.64
N ALA A 334 -31.60 -3.56 -53.56
CA ALA A 334 -30.89 -4.10 -52.41
C ALA A 334 -29.38 -3.73 -52.40
N ILE A 335 -28.81 -3.23 -53.51
CA ILE A 335 -27.37 -2.91 -53.60
C ILE A 335 -26.88 -2.08 -52.41
N PRO A 336 -27.53 -0.98 -51.98
CA PRO A 336 -27.05 -0.19 -50.84
C PRO A 336 -26.88 -1.00 -49.54
N TRP A 337 -27.68 -2.04 -49.31
CA TRP A 337 -27.60 -2.88 -48.10
C TRP A 337 -26.54 -3.98 -48.19
N HIS A 338 -26.02 -4.25 -49.39
CA HIS A 338 -25.12 -5.36 -49.69
C HIS A 338 -23.69 -4.90 -50.06
N ILE A 339 -23.34 -3.65 -49.77
CA ILE A 339 -22.03 -3.05 -49.99
C ILE A 339 -21.36 -2.71 -48.67
N PHE A 340 -20.12 -3.17 -48.51
CA PHE A 340 -19.31 -3.03 -47.30
C PHE A 340 -17.91 -2.55 -47.65
N PHE A 341 -17.23 -1.96 -46.66
CA PHE A 341 -15.83 -1.56 -46.74
C PHE A 341 -15.10 -2.08 -45.50
N ALA A 342 -14.16 -3.01 -45.68
CA ALA A 342 -13.39 -3.58 -44.58
C ALA A 342 -12.04 -4.12 -45.07
N ASN A 343 -10.99 -4.03 -44.24
CA ASN A 343 -9.70 -4.65 -44.54
C ASN A 343 -9.81 -6.18 -44.50
N ILE A 344 -9.89 -6.84 -45.66
CA ILE A 344 -9.96 -8.30 -45.73
C ILE A 344 -8.73 -8.93 -46.38
N VAL A 345 -7.88 -8.15 -47.06
CA VAL A 345 -6.67 -8.66 -47.74
C VAL A 345 -5.36 -8.27 -47.04
N LEU A 346 -5.24 -7.05 -46.51
CA LEU A 346 -3.97 -6.50 -46.03
C LEU A 346 -3.68 -6.92 -44.59
N ASN A 347 -3.15 -8.13 -44.43
CA ASN A 347 -2.67 -8.63 -43.15
C ASN A 347 -1.20 -8.24 -42.89
N ASN A 348 -0.99 -7.24 -42.04
CA ASN A 348 0.29 -7.04 -41.35
C ASN A 348 0.01 -6.67 -39.88
N PRO A 349 0.08 -7.61 -38.92
CA PRO A 349 -0.23 -7.32 -37.52
C PRO A 349 0.83 -6.40 -36.87
N ASN A 350 2.00 -6.29 -37.50
CA ASN A 350 3.10 -5.42 -37.09
C ASN A 350 3.03 -4.02 -37.76
N ALA A 351 2.19 -3.82 -38.77
CA ALA A 351 1.96 -2.48 -39.31
C ALA A 351 1.31 -1.58 -38.23
N PRO A 352 1.48 -0.26 -38.35
CA PRO A 352 0.53 0.67 -37.76
C PRO A 352 -0.86 0.41 -38.36
N ARG A 353 -1.83 -0.04 -37.54
CA ARG A 353 -3.19 -0.40 -38.01
C ARG A 353 -3.94 0.79 -38.67
N ASN A 354 -3.47 2.02 -38.48
CA ASN A 354 -3.99 3.23 -39.13
C ASN A 354 -3.56 3.36 -40.60
N GLU A 355 -2.56 2.58 -41.05
CA GLU A 355 -2.21 2.42 -42.47
C GLU A 355 -3.11 1.40 -43.19
N ALA A 356 -3.96 0.66 -42.46
CA ALA A 356 -4.87 -0.30 -43.05
C ALA A 356 -5.91 0.39 -43.95
N LEU A 357 -6.08 -0.16 -45.15
CA LEU A 357 -7.07 0.27 -46.13
C LEU A 357 -8.25 -0.70 -46.12
N ASP A 358 -9.45 -0.17 -46.26
CA ASP A 358 -10.65 -1.00 -46.37
C ASP A 358 -10.93 -1.34 -47.84
N ASP A 359 -11.07 -2.65 -48.12
CA ASP A 359 -11.40 -3.19 -49.44
C ASP A 359 -12.89 -3.00 -49.75
N TRP A 360 -13.25 -2.81 -51.02
CA TRP A 360 -14.65 -2.70 -51.44
C TRP A 360 -15.25 -4.10 -51.58
N ILE A 361 -16.41 -4.35 -50.96
CA ILE A 361 -17.05 -5.67 -50.90
C ILE A 361 -18.51 -5.58 -51.40
N ARG A 362 -18.94 -6.53 -52.24
CA ARG A 362 -20.34 -6.71 -52.68
C ARG A 362 -20.82 -8.13 -52.42
N ILE A 363 -21.96 -8.26 -51.76
CA ILE A 363 -22.69 -9.52 -51.59
C ILE A 363 -23.81 -9.58 -52.62
N PHE A 364 -23.65 -10.36 -53.68
CA PHE A 364 -24.70 -10.58 -54.67
C PHE A 364 -25.61 -11.73 -54.21
N HIS A 365 -26.87 -11.45 -53.93
CA HIS A 365 -27.88 -12.49 -53.68
C HIS A 365 -28.63 -12.79 -54.98
N ASP A 366 -28.60 -14.04 -55.42
CA ASP A 366 -29.37 -14.53 -56.56
C ASP A 366 -30.74 -15.03 -56.07
N PRO A 367 -31.84 -14.29 -56.31
CA PRO A 367 -33.18 -14.69 -55.86
C PRO A 367 -33.73 -15.92 -56.60
N SER A 368 -33.10 -16.38 -57.68
CA SER A 368 -33.53 -17.57 -58.43
C SER A 368 -32.99 -18.88 -57.86
N THR A 369 -31.78 -18.84 -57.27
CA THR A 369 -31.17 -19.98 -56.55
C THR A 369 -31.25 -19.84 -55.04
N GLY A 370 -31.56 -18.62 -54.56
CA GLY A 370 -31.56 -18.26 -53.15
C GLY A 370 -30.16 -18.24 -52.54
N LYS A 371 -29.10 -17.96 -53.32
CA LYS A 371 -27.69 -18.06 -52.88
C LYS A 371 -26.92 -16.75 -52.97
N ASN A 372 -25.94 -16.60 -52.09
CA ASN A 372 -25.00 -15.49 -52.12
C ASN A 372 -23.74 -15.79 -52.97
N THR A 373 -23.18 -14.76 -53.59
CA THR A 373 -21.83 -14.74 -54.18
C THR A 373 -21.10 -13.50 -53.69
N TYR A 374 -19.91 -13.69 -53.12
CA TYR A 374 -19.13 -12.64 -52.48
C TYR A 374 -18.03 -12.14 -53.43
N TYR A 375 -18.02 -10.83 -53.66
CA TYR A 375 -17.02 -10.15 -54.48
C TYR A 375 -16.27 -9.11 -53.64
N TYR A 376 -14.98 -8.97 -53.90
CA TYR A 376 -14.18 -7.85 -53.39
C TYR A 376 -13.39 -7.18 -54.52
N ARG A 377 -12.96 -5.93 -54.27
CA ARG A 377 -11.88 -5.24 -55.01
C ARG A 377 -10.89 -4.75 -53.98
N GLN A 378 -9.63 -5.17 -54.11
CA GLN A 378 -8.58 -4.73 -53.19
C GLN A 378 -8.40 -3.21 -53.29
N ASN A 379 -8.32 -2.52 -52.16
CA ASN A 379 -7.96 -1.10 -52.12
C ASN A 379 -6.45 -0.94 -52.39
N GLN A 380 -6.11 -0.13 -53.39
CA GLN A 380 -4.73 0.13 -53.83
C GLN A 380 -4.18 1.45 -53.28
N GLY A 381 -4.95 2.14 -52.44
CA GLY A 381 -4.66 3.48 -51.94
C GLY A 381 -5.12 4.59 -52.90
N GLY A 382 -5.20 5.82 -52.38
CA GLY A 382 -5.55 7.01 -53.16
C GLY A 382 -6.94 7.00 -53.81
N GLY A 383 -7.85 6.15 -53.34
CA GLY A 383 -9.17 5.94 -53.97
C GLY A 383 -9.15 5.06 -55.22
N SER A 384 -8.07 4.30 -55.47
CA SER A 384 -8.02 3.29 -56.53
C SER A 384 -8.37 1.90 -55.99
N PHE A 385 -9.17 1.16 -56.75
CA PHE A 385 -9.56 -0.22 -56.46
C PHE A 385 -9.12 -1.14 -57.59
N GLY A 386 -8.65 -2.33 -57.22
CA GLY A 386 -8.26 -3.38 -58.14
C GLY A 386 -9.44 -4.03 -58.89
N PRO A 387 -9.15 -5.04 -59.73
CA PRO A 387 -10.20 -5.81 -60.41
C PRO A 387 -11.10 -6.56 -59.41
N SER A 388 -12.35 -6.80 -59.82
CA SER A 388 -13.31 -7.53 -59.00
C SER A 388 -12.99 -9.02 -58.99
N THR A 389 -12.83 -9.59 -57.80
CA THR A 389 -12.49 -11.00 -57.58
C THR A 389 -13.49 -11.64 -56.61
N THR A 390 -13.80 -12.91 -56.80
CA THR A 390 -14.69 -13.67 -55.89
C THR A 390 -13.91 -14.24 -54.70
N PHE A 391 -14.58 -14.39 -53.56
CA PHE A 391 -14.08 -15.12 -52.40
C PHE A 391 -15.21 -15.96 -51.77
N ASP A 392 -14.86 -16.82 -50.82
CA ASP A 392 -15.79 -17.63 -50.04
C ASP A 392 -15.66 -17.26 -48.56
N VAL A 393 -16.80 -17.13 -47.88
CA VAL A 393 -16.89 -16.86 -46.44
C VAL A 393 -16.94 -18.16 -45.61
N ASP A 394 -16.85 -19.34 -46.24
CA ASP A 394 -16.90 -20.68 -45.61
C ASP A 394 -18.19 -20.90 -44.78
N MET A 395 -19.26 -20.19 -45.12
CA MET A 395 -20.49 -20.18 -44.35
C MET A 395 -21.71 -20.00 -45.23
N ASN A 396 -22.70 -20.87 -45.06
CA ASN A 396 -24.03 -20.64 -45.63
C ASN A 396 -24.76 -19.55 -44.84
N CYS A 397 -24.66 -18.31 -45.34
CA CYS A 397 -25.45 -17.17 -44.91
C CYS A 397 -26.52 -16.77 -45.97
N ASP A 398 -26.94 -17.72 -46.81
CA ASP A 398 -27.75 -17.47 -48.00
C ASP A 398 -29.16 -16.91 -47.69
N ALA A 399 -29.64 -17.08 -46.46
CA ALA A 399 -30.95 -16.61 -45.97
C ALA A 399 -30.87 -15.49 -44.90
N GLY A 400 -29.68 -14.97 -44.59
CA GLY A 400 -29.50 -13.91 -43.60
C GLY A 400 -29.83 -12.53 -44.18
N PRO A 401 -30.72 -11.72 -43.58
CA PRO A 401 -31.09 -10.42 -44.15
C PRO A 401 -30.02 -9.35 -43.96
N LEU A 402 -29.03 -9.57 -43.10
CA LEU A 402 -28.00 -8.59 -42.71
C LEU A 402 -26.66 -9.28 -42.44
N TYR A 403 -25.58 -8.54 -42.73
CA TYR A 403 -24.19 -8.99 -42.60
C TYR A 403 -23.36 -7.90 -41.94
N ALA A 404 -22.25 -8.26 -41.31
CA ALA A 404 -21.24 -7.29 -40.85
C ALA A 404 -19.81 -7.82 -41.09
N PHE A 405 -18.85 -6.91 -41.09
CA PHE A 405 -17.42 -7.20 -41.17
C PHE A 405 -16.70 -6.45 -40.06
N HIS A 406 -15.98 -7.16 -39.19
CA HIS A 406 -15.18 -6.55 -38.12
C HIS A 406 -14.11 -7.52 -37.59
N ASP A 407 -13.12 -7.06 -36.84
CA ASP A 407 -12.02 -7.91 -36.34
C ASP A 407 -12.45 -8.65 -35.05
N PHE A 408 -12.71 -9.96 -35.10
CA PHE A 408 -13.23 -10.74 -33.96
C PHE A 408 -12.12 -11.27 -33.05
N ASN A 409 -10.94 -11.55 -33.61
CA ASN A 409 -9.83 -12.19 -32.89
C ASN A 409 -8.66 -11.24 -32.54
N ASN A 410 -8.68 -10.00 -33.04
CA ASN A 410 -7.66 -8.95 -32.96
C ASN A 410 -6.41 -9.22 -33.84
N ASP A 411 -6.56 -9.92 -34.98
CA ASP A 411 -5.44 -10.22 -35.89
C ASP A 411 -5.15 -9.14 -36.96
N GLY A 412 -6.08 -8.20 -37.16
CA GLY A 412 -5.94 -7.03 -38.03
C GLY A 412 -6.72 -7.13 -39.34
N LEU A 413 -7.30 -8.29 -39.61
CA LEU A 413 -8.28 -8.50 -40.67
C LEU A 413 -9.71 -8.38 -40.13
N ALA A 414 -10.63 -7.99 -41.01
CA ALA A 414 -12.05 -8.11 -40.72
C ALA A 414 -12.56 -9.53 -41.01
N ASP A 415 -13.20 -10.11 -40.01
CA ASP A 415 -13.95 -11.35 -40.03
C ASP A 415 -15.38 -11.13 -40.52
N PHE A 416 -16.03 -12.19 -40.98
CA PHE A 416 -17.40 -12.13 -41.52
C PHE A 416 -18.43 -12.55 -40.47
N PHE A 417 -19.47 -11.72 -40.30
CA PHE A 417 -20.57 -11.94 -39.37
C PHE A 417 -21.88 -12.15 -40.14
N CYS A 418 -22.48 -13.33 -39.95
CA CYS A 418 -23.80 -13.66 -40.48
C CYS A 418 -24.85 -13.41 -39.38
N LEU A 419 -25.72 -12.42 -39.59
CA LEU A 419 -26.73 -12.00 -38.61
C LEU A 419 -28.07 -12.67 -38.93
N LYS A 420 -28.63 -13.40 -37.95
CA LYS A 420 -29.83 -14.22 -38.12
C LYS A 420 -31.01 -13.72 -37.28
N GLU A 421 -32.17 -14.32 -37.53
CA GLU A 421 -33.38 -14.09 -36.74
C GLU A 421 -33.14 -14.37 -35.25
N GLY A 422 -33.89 -13.72 -34.37
CA GLY A 422 -33.65 -13.78 -32.93
C GLY A 422 -32.32 -13.15 -32.50
N SER A 423 -31.66 -12.34 -33.32
CA SER A 423 -30.33 -11.75 -33.05
C SER A 423 -29.16 -12.74 -32.92
N ALA A 424 -29.32 -14.00 -33.34
CA ALA A 424 -28.21 -14.94 -33.36
C ALA A 424 -27.11 -14.52 -34.35
N VAL A 425 -25.86 -14.79 -33.99
CA VAL A 425 -24.68 -14.40 -34.78
C VAL A 425 -23.79 -15.60 -35.03
N HIS A 426 -23.43 -15.83 -36.28
CA HIS A 426 -22.36 -16.74 -36.68
C HIS A 426 -21.14 -15.95 -37.18
N VAL A 427 -19.93 -16.45 -36.91
CA VAL A 427 -18.68 -15.82 -37.32
C VAL A 427 -17.84 -16.75 -38.22
N SER A 428 -17.20 -16.15 -39.21
CA SER A 428 -16.17 -16.80 -40.03
C SER A 428 -14.88 -15.99 -39.98
N LEU A 429 -13.80 -16.62 -39.52
CA LEU A 429 -12.52 -15.98 -39.28
C LEU A 429 -11.71 -15.85 -40.58
N ASN A 430 -11.20 -14.67 -40.87
CA ASN A 430 -10.39 -14.37 -42.02
C ASN A 430 -8.94 -14.81 -41.81
N ARG A 431 -8.53 -15.89 -42.47
CA ARG A 431 -7.17 -16.46 -42.40
C ARG A 431 -6.21 -15.83 -43.40
N GLY A 432 -6.58 -14.66 -43.92
CA GLY A 432 -5.82 -13.87 -44.88
C GLY A 432 -5.57 -14.55 -46.23
N GLY A 433 -4.84 -13.82 -47.07
CA GLY A 433 -4.56 -14.20 -48.45
C GLY A 433 -5.12 -13.18 -49.44
N ASN A 434 -4.82 -13.39 -50.72
CA ASN A 434 -5.38 -12.60 -51.82
C ASN A 434 -5.64 -13.56 -53.02
N PRO A 435 -6.85 -14.10 -53.19
CA PRO A 435 -8.08 -13.84 -52.42
C PRO A 435 -8.01 -14.23 -50.93
N PRO A 436 -8.79 -13.54 -50.06
CA PRO A 436 -8.88 -13.88 -48.66
C PRO A 436 -9.57 -15.24 -48.47
N ARG A 437 -9.24 -15.93 -47.38
CA ARG A 437 -9.76 -17.26 -47.06
C ARG A 437 -10.40 -17.22 -45.69
N PHE A 438 -11.68 -17.53 -45.61
CA PHE A 438 -12.40 -17.55 -44.35
C PHE A 438 -12.50 -18.97 -43.78
N GLN A 439 -12.78 -19.07 -42.48
CA GLN A 439 -13.00 -20.33 -41.76
C GLN A 439 -14.14 -20.15 -40.76
N SER A 440 -15.26 -20.86 -40.97
CA SER A 440 -16.43 -20.74 -40.10
C SER A 440 -16.15 -21.36 -38.72
N ILE A 441 -16.44 -20.58 -37.67
CA ILE A 441 -16.43 -21.05 -36.27
C ILE A 441 -17.85 -21.30 -35.73
N GLY A 442 -18.86 -21.26 -36.62
CA GLY A 442 -20.24 -21.53 -36.27
C GLY A 442 -20.93 -20.38 -35.54
N GLN A 443 -21.90 -20.71 -34.70
CA GLN A 443 -22.72 -19.74 -33.95
C GLN A 443 -21.98 -19.32 -32.67
N VAL A 444 -21.73 -18.02 -32.53
CA VAL A 444 -21.03 -17.44 -31.36
C VAL A 444 -21.97 -16.68 -30.43
N VAL A 445 -23.14 -16.24 -30.91
CA VAL A 445 -24.21 -15.64 -30.10
C VAL A 445 -25.54 -16.38 -30.34
N PRO A 446 -26.26 -16.81 -29.28
CA PRO A 446 -27.54 -17.51 -29.41
C PRO A 446 -28.70 -16.57 -29.78
N THR A 447 -29.86 -17.16 -30.06
CA THR A 447 -31.12 -16.43 -30.24
C THR A 447 -31.62 -15.83 -28.91
N HIS A 448 -32.25 -14.66 -28.99
CA HIS A 448 -32.83 -13.91 -27.90
C HIS A 448 -34.22 -13.40 -28.29
N ASP A 449 -35.21 -13.60 -27.42
CA ASP A 449 -36.57 -13.14 -27.64
C ASP A 449 -36.68 -11.61 -27.71
N GLY A 450 -37.57 -11.12 -28.56
CA GLY A 450 -37.84 -9.68 -28.72
C GLY A 450 -36.81 -8.91 -29.56
N TYR A 451 -35.78 -9.58 -30.09
CA TYR A 451 -34.76 -8.99 -30.96
C TYR A 451 -34.74 -9.65 -32.35
N VAL A 452 -34.46 -8.86 -33.38
CA VAL A 452 -34.25 -9.32 -34.76
C VAL A 452 -32.85 -8.95 -35.24
N ALA A 453 -32.41 -9.50 -36.38
CA ALA A 453 -31.10 -9.19 -36.98
C ALA A 453 -30.84 -7.68 -37.10
N ALA A 454 -31.87 -6.88 -37.39
CA ALA A 454 -31.76 -5.42 -37.54
C ALA A 454 -31.44 -4.65 -36.24
N ASN A 455 -31.62 -5.28 -35.07
CA ASN A 455 -31.17 -4.70 -33.79
C ASN A 455 -29.66 -4.85 -33.59
N VAL A 456 -29.01 -5.83 -34.23
CA VAL A 456 -27.61 -6.20 -33.95
C VAL A 456 -26.66 -5.14 -34.49
N ARG A 457 -25.62 -4.84 -33.71
CA ARG A 457 -24.42 -4.10 -34.11
C ARG A 457 -23.19 -4.87 -33.68
N ILE A 458 -22.19 -4.88 -34.56
CA ILE A 458 -20.88 -5.47 -34.32
C ILE A 458 -19.88 -4.31 -34.40
N ALA A 459 -19.16 -4.05 -33.33
CA ALA A 459 -18.32 -2.86 -33.14
C ALA A 459 -17.30 -3.12 -32.03
N ASP A 460 -16.17 -2.42 -32.01
CA ASP A 460 -15.20 -2.45 -30.91
C ASP A 460 -15.52 -1.27 -29.99
N ILE A 461 -16.17 -1.56 -28.86
CA ILE A 461 -16.69 -0.51 -27.96
C ILE A 461 -15.71 -0.25 -26.82
N ASP A 462 -15.01 -1.27 -26.31
CA ASP A 462 -14.03 -1.11 -25.23
C ASP A 462 -12.61 -0.74 -25.72
N GLY A 463 -12.36 -0.78 -27.03
CA GLY A 463 -11.13 -0.36 -27.68
C GLY A 463 -9.98 -1.36 -27.53
N ASP A 464 -10.26 -2.65 -27.33
CA ASP A 464 -9.24 -3.69 -27.20
C ASP A 464 -8.74 -4.28 -28.53
N GLY A 465 -9.44 -3.98 -29.64
CA GLY A 465 -9.17 -4.49 -30.99
C GLY A 465 -10.09 -5.63 -31.41
N ARG A 466 -11.08 -6.00 -30.58
CA ARG A 466 -12.06 -7.07 -30.85
C ARG A 466 -13.47 -6.53 -31.07
N ALA A 467 -14.19 -7.22 -31.94
CA ALA A 467 -15.59 -7.01 -32.18
C ALA A 467 -16.45 -7.50 -30.99
N ASP A 468 -17.13 -6.55 -30.37
CA ASP A 468 -18.18 -6.76 -29.37
C ASP A 468 -19.54 -7.03 -30.04
N TYR A 469 -20.44 -7.64 -29.27
CA TYR A 469 -21.81 -7.88 -29.68
C TYR A 469 -22.75 -6.87 -29.02
N CYS A 470 -23.39 -6.04 -29.83
CA CYS A 470 -24.29 -4.99 -29.39
C CYS A 470 -25.70 -5.15 -29.97
N LEU A 471 -26.68 -4.58 -29.26
CA LEU A 471 -28.08 -4.53 -29.63
C LEU A 471 -28.63 -3.11 -29.42
N ILE A 472 -29.45 -2.65 -30.37
CA ILE A 472 -30.35 -1.51 -30.14
C ILE A 472 -31.60 -2.06 -29.46
N ASN A 473 -31.88 -1.62 -28.23
CA ASN A 473 -33.05 -2.05 -27.47
C ASN A 473 -34.33 -1.35 -27.95
N LYS A 474 -35.49 -1.81 -27.47
CA LYS A 474 -36.82 -1.26 -27.82
C LYS A 474 -36.99 0.25 -27.56
N ASP A 475 -36.18 0.82 -26.67
CA ASP A 475 -36.25 2.22 -26.25
C ASP A 475 -35.31 3.14 -27.05
N GLY A 476 -34.42 2.53 -27.86
CA GLY A 476 -33.43 3.19 -28.72
C GLY A 476 -32.02 3.29 -28.11
N TYR A 477 -31.73 2.53 -27.04
CA TYR A 477 -30.43 2.54 -26.36
C TYR A 477 -29.52 1.43 -26.88
N LEU A 478 -28.21 1.66 -26.87
CA LEU A 478 -27.21 0.65 -27.20
C LEU A 478 -26.88 -0.15 -25.94
N ILE A 479 -27.05 -1.47 -26.03
CA ILE A 479 -26.66 -2.43 -25.00
C ILE A 479 -25.64 -3.40 -25.60
N CYS A 480 -24.57 -3.76 -24.86
CA CYS A 480 -23.48 -4.56 -25.42
C CYS A 480 -22.98 -5.66 -24.47
N SER A 481 -22.39 -6.69 -25.07
CA SER A 481 -21.56 -7.70 -24.43
C SER A 481 -20.17 -7.66 -25.07
N ARG A 482 -19.14 -7.54 -24.24
CA ARG A 482 -17.74 -7.51 -24.65
C ARG A 482 -17.23 -8.88 -25.09
N ASN A 483 -16.40 -8.95 -26.12
CA ASN A 483 -15.65 -10.16 -26.49
C ASN A 483 -14.33 -10.27 -25.70
N GLY A 484 -14.39 -10.79 -24.47
CA GLY A 484 -13.22 -11.00 -23.61
C GLY A 484 -12.37 -12.23 -23.90
N GLY A 485 -12.38 -12.75 -25.13
CA GLY A 485 -11.58 -13.90 -25.54
C GLY A 485 -10.10 -13.60 -25.83
N GLN A 486 -9.36 -14.60 -26.32
CA GLN A 486 -7.96 -14.52 -26.71
C GLN A 486 -7.68 -15.41 -27.93
N GLY A 487 -6.95 -14.89 -28.92
CA GLY A 487 -6.81 -15.53 -30.24
C GLY A 487 -8.17 -15.85 -30.86
N ASP A 488 -8.33 -16.99 -31.48
CA ASP A 488 -9.62 -17.40 -32.08
C ASP A 488 -10.74 -17.68 -31.06
N SER A 489 -10.41 -17.77 -29.77
CA SER A 489 -11.40 -17.98 -28.71
C SER A 489 -12.15 -16.69 -28.40
N TYR A 490 -13.43 -16.85 -28.01
CA TYR A 490 -14.30 -15.78 -27.54
C TYR A 490 -14.87 -16.10 -26.15
N ASN A 491 -15.20 -15.06 -25.40
CA ASN A 491 -15.94 -15.18 -24.14
C ASN A 491 -16.78 -13.92 -23.97
N TRP A 492 -18.10 -14.05 -23.85
CA TRP A 492 -18.96 -12.87 -23.69
C TRP A 492 -18.94 -12.38 -22.25
N GLN A 493 -18.71 -11.09 -22.08
CA GLN A 493 -18.68 -10.41 -20.79
C GLN A 493 -19.56 -9.16 -20.81
N GLY A 494 -19.96 -8.65 -19.64
CA GLY A 494 -20.64 -7.36 -19.55
C GLY A 494 -19.68 -6.17 -19.65
N PHE A 495 -20.26 -4.97 -19.78
CA PHE A 495 -19.51 -3.71 -19.69
C PHE A 495 -19.50 -3.14 -18.26
N SER A 496 -20.57 -3.29 -17.49
CA SER A 496 -20.60 -2.80 -16.09
C SER A 496 -19.91 -3.76 -15.12
N THR A 497 -20.09 -5.06 -15.33
CA THR A 497 -19.47 -6.17 -14.57
C THR A 497 -19.17 -7.31 -15.55
N GLN A 498 -18.32 -8.26 -15.17
CA GLN A 498 -17.97 -9.39 -16.03
C GLN A 498 -19.20 -10.20 -16.48
N ASP A 499 -20.16 -10.45 -15.58
CA ASP A 499 -21.33 -11.28 -15.86
C ASP A 499 -22.55 -10.47 -16.35
N GLY A 500 -22.45 -9.13 -16.37
CA GLY A 500 -23.52 -8.19 -16.75
C GLY A 500 -23.75 -8.09 -18.26
N LEU A 501 -23.97 -9.23 -18.93
CA LEU A 501 -24.16 -9.32 -20.39
C LEU A 501 -25.27 -8.40 -20.89
N ARG A 502 -25.07 -7.79 -22.07
CA ARG A 502 -26.01 -6.85 -22.69
C ARG A 502 -26.38 -5.69 -21.75
N GLY A 503 -25.39 -5.19 -21.02
CA GLY A 503 -25.49 -3.97 -20.22
C GLY A 503 -25.58 -2.73 -21.10
N MET A 504 -26.24 -1.68 -20.61
CA MET A 504 -26.39 -0.42 -21.34
C MET A 504 -25.05 0.32 -21.42
N VAL A 505 -24.61 0.64 -22.65
CA VAL A 505 -23.38 1.41 -22.90
C VAL A 505 -23.65 2.82 -23.42
N PHE A 506 -24.81 3.08 -24.03
CA PHE A 506 -25.20 4.41 -24.52
C PHE A 506 -26.71 4.62 -24.40
N ASN A 507 -27.12 5.77 -23.85
CA ASN A 507 -28.51 6.09 -23.50
C ASN A 507 -29.09 7.35 -24.17
N ALA A 508 -28.32 8.07 -25.02
CA ALA A 508 -28.83 9.30 -25.62
C ALA A 508 -29.81 8.98 -26.76
N ARG A 509 -31.08 9.34 -26.55
CA ARG A 509 -32.17 8.91 -27.43
C ARG A 509 -32.23 9.71 -28.74
N LYS A 510 -31.82 9.08 -29.85
CA LYS A 510 -32.26 9.43 -31.21
C LYS A 510 -32.97 8.21 -31.83
N LYS A 511 -33.84 8.44 -32.81
CA LYS A 511 -34.90 7.47 -33.19
C LYS A 511 -34.35 6.36 -34.09
N GLY A 512 -35.14 5.31 -34.30
CA GLY A 512 -34.97 4.31 -35.37
C GLY A 512 -33.83 3.30 -35.17
N ASN A 513 -34.14 2.02 -35.35
CA ASN A 513 -33.10 0.96 -35.41
C ASN A 513 -32.23 1.11 -36.67
N ASP A 514 -32.76 1.69 -37.73
CA ASP A 514 -32.10 1.89 -39.03
C ASP A 514 -31.21 3.16 -39.05
N GLU A 515 -31.41 4.11 -38.14
CA GLU A 515 -30.65 5.37 -38.08
C GLU A 515 -29.22 5.19 -37.56
N MET A 516 -28.96 4.22 -36.66
CA MET A 516 -27.66 4.09 -35.99
C MET A 516 -26.66 3.23 -36.78
N ILE A 517 -25.52 3.82 -37.14
CA ILE A 517 -24.29 3.15 -37.60
C ILE A 517 -23.23 3.30 -36.48
N ILE A 518 -22.33 2.33 -36.35
CA ILE A 518 -21.16 2.44 -35.47
C ILE A 518 -19.90 2.24 -36.33
N ALA A 519 -18.92 3.14 -36.21
CA ALA A 519 -17.65 3.11 -36.94
C ALA A 519 -16.63 4.13 -36.36
N ASP A 520 -15.38 3.72 -36.18
CA ASP A 520 -14.23 4.56 -35.77
C ASP A 520 -14.02 5.78 -36.70
N LEU A 521 -14.58 6.95 -36.35
CA LEU A 521 -14.54 8.15 -37.18
C LEU A 521 -13.29 9.00 -36.87
N ASN A 522 -12.78 8.94 -35.65
CA ASN A 522 -11.63 9.71 -35.17
C ASN A 522 -10.27 9.02 -35.43
N GLY A 523 -10.27 7.71 -35.72
CA GLY A 523 -9.09 6.88 -36.00
C GLY A 523 -8.37 6.36 -34.73
N ASP A 524 -9.08 6.18 -33.62
CA ASP A 524 -8.51 5.77 -32.32
C ASP A 524 -8.72 4.30 -31.93
N PHE A 525 -9.35 3.51 -32.81
CA PHE A 525 -9.76 2.11 -32.62
C PHE A 525 -10.88 1.87 -31.59
N ARG A 526 -11.64 2.89 -31.23
CA ARG A 526 -12.96 2.74 -30.61
C ARG A 526 -13.99 3.13 -31.65
N ASP A 527 -14.98 2.27 -31.90
CA ASP A 527 -16.01 2.59 -32.87
C ASP A 527 -16.97 3.66 -32.31
N ASP A 528 -17.06 4.79 -33.02
CA ASP A 528 -17.93 5.92 -32.71
C ASP A 528 -19.38 5.67 -33.15
N LEU A 529 -20.35 6.33 -32.52
CA LEU A 529 -21.77 6.17 -32.83
C LEU A 529 -22.25 7.31 -33.74
N LEU A 530 -22.83 6.97 -34.89
CA LEU A 530 -23.37 7.91 -35.88
C LEU A 530 -24.87 7.65 -36.10
N PHE A 531 -25.71 8.65 -35.84
CA PHE A 531 -27.11 8.66 -36.28
C PHE A 531 -27.22 9.30 -37.66
N ILE A 532 -27.62 8.51 -38.65
CA ILE A 532 -27.76 8.91 -40.05
C ILE A 532 -29.20 9.32 -40.32
N GLY A 533 -29.43 10.60 -40.64
CA GLY A 533 -30.74 11.07 -41.06
C GLY A 533 -31.07 10.68 -42.50
N ASP A 534 -32.32 10.93 -42.88
CA ASP A 534 -32.88 10.45 -44.16
C ASP A 534 -32.20 11.07 -45.41
N ASN A 535 -31.60 12.25 -45.26
CA ASN A 535 -30.80 12.92 -46.29
C ASN A 535 -29.29 12.60 -46.21
N GLY A 536 -28.91 11.59 -45.42
CA GLY A 536 -27.53 11.17 -45.20
C GLY A 536 -26.71 12.09 -44.30
N ASN A 537 -27.31 13.07 -43.61
CA ASN A 537 -26.59 13.81 -42.56
C ASN A 537 -26.23 12.89 -41.39
N SER A 538 -25.20 13.23 -40.62
CA SER A 538 -24.71 12.39 -39.53
C SER A 538 -24.53 13.19 -38.26
N ASP A 539 -25.22 12.79 -37.21
CA ASP A 539 -25.02 13.26 -35.83
C ASP A 539 -24.15 12.25 -35.08
N THR A 540 -23.03 12.70 -34.52
CA THR A 540 -21.97 11.80 -34.02
C THR A 540 -21.75 11.93 -32.51
N PHE A 541 -21.52 10.79 -31.87
CA PHE A 541 -21.00 10.67 -30.51
C PHE A 541 -19.70 9.88 -30.55
N ILE A 542 -18.64 10.51 -30.06
CA ILE A 542 -17.29 9.94 -30.00
C ILE A 542 -17.19 9.01 -28.79
N ASN A 543 -16.65 7.81 -29.02
CA ASN A 543 -16.40 6.79 -28.02
C ASN A 543 -15.05 7.07 -27.35
N ASN A 544 -15.03 7.41 -26.06
CA ASN A 544 -13.80 7.61 -25.34
C ASN A 544 -13.70 6.74 -24.07
N ARG A 545 -12.46 6.41 -23.69
CA ARG A 545 -12.13 5.74 -22.44
C ARG A 545 -12.82 6.44 -21.26
N GLY A 546 -13.71 5.73 -20.58
CA GLY A 546 -14.47 6.22 -19.43
C GLY A 546 -13.67 6.14 -18.13
N TRP A 547 -14.36 6.41 -17.03
CA TRP A 547 -13.86 6.29 -15.65
C TRP A 547 -14.98 5.71 -14.76
N ASP A 548 -14.71 5.52 -13.48
CA ASP A 548 -15.53 4.77 -12.51
C ASP A 548 -15.55 3.25 -12.78
N SER A 549 -16.11 2.50 -11.84
CA SER A 549 -16.25 1.05 -11.92
C SER A 549 -17.04 0.60 -13.17
N GLY A 550 -16.65 -0.55 -13.70
CA GLY A 550 -17.06 -1.00 -15.04
C GLY A 550 -16.12 -0.50 -16.13
N ILE A 551 -16.37 -0.88 -17.37
CA ILE A 551 -15.64 -0.44 -18.57
C ILE A 551 -16.53 0.29 -19.58
N VAL A 552 -17.73 0.72 -19.17
CA VAL A 552 -18.62 1.56 -19.99
C VAL A 552 -17.85 2.80 -20.49
N PRO A 553 -17.89 3.14 -21.79
CA PRO A 553 -17.24 4.33 -22.31
C PRO A 553 -17.92 5.64 -21.85
N ASP A 554 -17.17 6.73 -21.94
CA ASP A 554 -17.74 8.09 -21.90
C ASP A 554 -17.95 8.58 -23.33
N TRP A 555 -19.17 9.03 -23.62
CA TRP A 555 -19.62 9.38 -24.96
C TRP A 555 -19.77 10.88 -25.14
N ARG A 556 -19.04 11.46 -26.09
CA ARG A 556 -18.99 12.91 -26.30
C ARG A 556 -19.62 13.28 -27.63
N SER A 557 -20.66 14.11 -27.60
CA SER A 557 -21.27 14.58 -28.85
C SER A 557 -20.28 15.46 -29.64
N ALA A 558 -20.09 15.13 -30.91
CA ALA A 558 -19.47 16.00 -31.91
C ALA A 558 -20.52 16.80 -32.72
N GLY A 559 -21.81 16.61 -32.42
CA GLY A 559 -22.92 17.22 -33.15
C GLY A 559 -23.05 16.69 -34.58
N ILE A 560 -23.55 17.54 -35.49
CA ILE A 560 -23.66 17.21 -36.91
C ILE A 560 -22.26 17.27 -37.55
N THR A 561 -21.68 16.10 -37.83
CA THR A 561 -20.38 15.97 -38.50
C THR A 561 -20.53 16.07 -40.02
N HIS A 562 -21.55 15.43 -40.58
CA HIS A 562 -21.81 15.40 -42.03
C HIS A 562 -23.16 16.07 -42.33
N PRO A 563 -23.26 17.01 -43.28
CA PRO A 563 -24.49 17.78 -43.52
C PRO A 563 -25.54 17.07 -44.40
N GLY A 564 -25.20 15.92 -45.00
CA GLY A 564 -26.06 15.18 -45.94
C GLY A 564 -25.86 15.59 -47.40
N GLN A 565 -26.57 14.93 -48.31
CA GLN A 565 -26.33 14.98 -49.76
C GLN A 565 -27.40 15.73 -50.58
N GLY A 566 -28.45 16.24 -49.93
CA GLY A 566 -29.55 16.95 -50.58
C GLY A 566 -30.66 16.06 -51.17
N ASP A 567 -30.36 14.79 -51.42
CA ASP A 567 -31.34 13.74 -51.68
C ASP A 567 -32.01 13.27 -50.36
N TYR A 568 -33.10 12.50 -50.43
CA TYR A 568 -33.84 11.93 -49.29
C TYR A 568 -34.13 10.43 -49.52
N GLY A 569 -34.41 9.67 -48.45
CA GLY A 569 -34.52 8.21 -48.51
C GLY A 569 -33.19 7.48 -48.70
N ILE A 570 -32.04 8.19 -48.59
CA ILE A 570 -30.72 7.67 -48.99
C ILE A 570 -29.91 7.06 -47.85
N ARG A 571 -30.52 6.83 -46.68
CA ARG A 571 -29.82 6.34 -45.47
C ARG A 571 -29.00 5.06 -45.75
N GLY A 572 -29.59 4.08 -46.43
CA GLY A 572 -28.91 2.82 -46.78
C GLY A 572 -27.73 3.00 -47.74
N ASN A 573 -27.68 4.12 -48.47
CA ASN A 573 -26.64 4.46 -49.44
C ASN A 573 -25.40 5.10 -48.79
N ILE A 574 -25.46 5.45 -47.51
CA ILE A 574 -24.31 6.01 -46.77
C ILE A 574 -23.49 4.85 -46.19
N LYS A 575 -22.18 4.88 -46.42
CA LYS A 575 -21.18 3.94 -45.90
C LYS A 575 -20.00 4.70 -45.32
N PHE A 576 -19.20 3.98 -44.53
CA PHE A 576 -17.97 4.47 -43.92
C PHE A 576 -16.84 3.46 -44.16
N GLY A 577 -15.63 3.95 -44.46
CA GLY A 577 -14.47 3.08 -44.73
C GLY A 577 -13.17 3.86 -44.91
N ARG A 578 -12.03 3.25 -44.59
CA ARG A 578 -10.67 3.82 -44.76
C ARG A 578 -10.25 3.71 -46.22
N ILE A 579 -10.67 4.66 -47.05
CA ILE A 579 -10.41 4.66 -48.50
C ILE A 579 -9.05 5.29 -48.80
N TYR A 580 -8.70 6.36 -48.08
CA TYR A 580 -7.49 7.16 -48.32
C TYR A 580 -6.34 6.92 -47.33
N GLY A 581 -6.48 5.98 -46.39
CA GLY A 581 -5.38 5.54 -45.51
C GLY A 581 -5.01 6.54 -44.41
N SER A 582 -5.97 7.34 -43.93
CA SER A 582 -5.74 8.31 -42.85
C SER A 582 -6.01 7.77 -41.44
N GLY A 583 -6.15 6.44 -41.28
CA GLY A 583 -6.66 5.77 -40.08
C GLY A 583 -8.17 5.94 -39.85
N ARG A 584 -8.69 7.14 -40.11
CA ARG A 584 -10.09 7.55 -39.96
C ARG A 584 -10.98 6.97 -41.07
N ARG A 585 -12.26 6.73 -40.78
CA ARG A 585 -13.26 6.34 -41.79
C ARG A 585 -13.70 7.55 -42.61
N ASP A 586 -13.66 7.40 -43.93
CA ASP A 586 -14.16 8.35 -44.93
C ASP A 586 -15.66 8.16 -45.14
N TYR A 587 -16.39 9.24 -45.46
CA TYR A 587 -17.83 9.19 -45.75
C TYR A 587 -18.07 8.85 -47.22
N ILE A 588 -18.96 7.90 -47.49
CA ILE A 588 -19.17 7.32 -48.82
C ILE A 588 -20.68 7.38 -49.15
N TYR A 589 -21.03 8.01 -50.27
CA TYR A 589 -22.39 8.00 -50.83
C TYR A 589 -22.44 7.10 -52.07
N LEU A 590 -23.25 6.06 -52.01
CA LEU A 590 -23.63 5.22 -53.15
C LEU A 590 -24.75 5.91 -53.94
N LYS A 591 -24.39 6.83 -54.84
CA LYS A 591 -25.37 7.57 -55.63
C LYS A 591 -25.95 6.70 -56.74
N GLU A 592 -27.28 6.58 -56.80
CA GLU A 592 -27.94 5.81 -57.84
C GLU A 592 -27.87 6.53 -59.20
N GLU A 593 -27.35 5.84 -60.22
CA GLU A 593 -27.40 6.26 -61.62
C GLU A 593 -28.21 5.25 -62.45
N LYS A 594 -28.49 5.55 -63.72
CA LYS A 594 -29.38 4.71 -64.54
C LYS A 594 -28.90 3.25 -64.67
N THR A 595 -27.60 3.03 -64.85
CA THR A 595 -27.01 1.70 -65.11
C THR A 595 -25.99 1.23 -64.07
N TYR A 596 -25.61 2.09 -63.12
CA TYR A 596 -24.65 1.79 -62.06
C TYR A 596 -25.03 2.54 -60.76
N TYR A 597 -24.32 2.26 -59.66
CA TYR A 597 -24.17 3.21 -58.56
C TYR A 597 -22.78 3.83 -58.63
N ASP A 598 -22.70 5.14 -58.54
CA ASP A 598 -21.42 5.86 -58.39
C ASP A 598 -21.02 5.87 -56.92
N VAL A 599 -19.72 5.70 -56.65
CA VAL A 599 -19.19 5.66 -55.28
C VAL A 599 -18.51 6.99 -55.01
N ILE A 600 -19.24 7.93 -54.42
CA ILE A 600 -18.75 9.28 -54.16
C ILE A 600 -18.17 9.34 -52.74
N VAL A 601 -16.93 9.78 -52.60
CA VAL A 601 -16.22 9.75 -51.30
C VAL A 601 -15.83 11.16 -50.83
N TRP A 602 -15.98 11.40 -49.53
CA TRP A 602 -15.45 12.54 -48.80
C TRP A 602 -14.40 12.02 -47.82
N GLU A 603 -13.14 12.32 -48.12
CA GLU A 603 -12.02 11.92 -47.28
C GLU A 603 -12.09 12.66 -45.95
N ASN A 604 -12.02 11.92 -44.85
CA ASN A 604 -12.06 12.45 -43.50
C ASN A 604 -10.71 13.10 -43.16
N GLN A 605 -10.78 14.38 -42.80
CA GLN A 605 -9.68 15.24 -42.39
C GLN A 605 -9.90 15.82 -40.98
N GLY A 606 -10.92 15.33 -40.27
CA GLY A 606 -11.23 15.72 -38.90
C GLY A 606 -10.25 15.10 -37.90
N GLY A 607 -10.30 15.58 -36.67
CA GLY A 607 -9.44 15.07 -35.60
C GLY A 607 -9.83 15.63 -34.26
N GLY A 608 -9.14 15.16 -33.22
CA GLY A 608 -9.47 15.43 -31.84
C GLY A 608 -10.39 14.38 -31.24
N GLY A 609 -10.45 14.33 -29.91
CA GLY A 609 -11.22 13.33 -29.18
C GLY A 609 -10.68 11.91 -29.33
N THR A 610 -9.39 11.71 -29.61
CA THR A 610 -8.74 10.39 -29.66
C THR A 610 -7.98 10.05 -28.38
N LYS A 611 -7.67 11.04 -27.52
CA LYS A 611 -6.86 10.85 -26.29
C LYS A 611 -7.47 11.55 -25.08
N ARG A 612 -7.10 11.08 -23.90
CA ARG A 612 -7.38 11.69 -22.59
C ARG A 612 -6.12 12.25 -21.96
N LYS A 613 -6.27 13.22 -21.06
CA LYS A 613 -5.16 13.88 -20.36
C LYS A 613 -4.26 12.90 -19.59
N ALA A 614 -4.82 11.88 -18.95
CA ALA A 614 -3.99 10.89 -18.23
C ALA A 614 -3.27 9.88 -19.13
N ASP A 615 -3.62 9.75 -20.42
CA ASP A 615 -3.07 8.70 -21.29
C ASP A 615 -1.57 8.87 -21.58
N GLY A 616 -0.99 10.04 -21.25
CA GLY A 616 0.43 10.34 -21.40
C GLY A 616 1.25 10.22 -20.11
N ASN A 617 0.68 9.76 -19.00
CA ASN A 617 1.40 9.70 -17.72
C ASN A 617 2.42 8.56 -17.68
N PHE A 618 3.66 8.91 -17.35
CA PHE A 618 4.72 8.01 -16.93
C PHE A 618 5.20 8.41 -15.53
N TYR A 619 5.63 7.42 -14.76
CA TYR A 619 6.16 7.58 -13.41
C TYR A 619 7.47 6.82 -13.31
N CYS A 620 8.52 7.49 -12.84
CA CYS A 620 9.85 6.90 -12.69
C CYS A 620 10.77 7.88 -11.95
N ASP A 621 11.72 7.40 -11.16
CA ASP A 621 12.75 8.27 -10.56
C ASP A 621 13.73 8.78 -11.62
N MET A 622 13.42 9.91 -12.25
CA MET A 622 14.24 10.51 -13.30
C MET A 622 15.47 11.26 -12.74
N ARG A 623 15.59 11.39 -11.41
CA ARG A 623 16.59 12.22 -10.73
C ARG A 623 17.53 11.46 -9.79
N GLY A 624 17.20 10.23 -9.41
CA GLY A 624 17.95 9.44 -8.44
C GLY A 624 17.69 9.88 -7.00
N THR A 625 16.42 10.20 -6.71
CA THR A 625 15.94 10.64 -5.40
C THR A 625 15.40 9.51 -4.51
N GLY A 626 15.31 8.29 -5.03
CA GLY A 626 14.62 7.15 -4.42
C GLY A 626 13.10 7.22 -4.56
N SER A 627 12.55 8.13 -5.38
CA SER A 627 11.11 8.42 -5.49
C SER A 627 10.70 8.72 -6.93
N ASP A 628 9.54 8.23 -7.36
CA ASP A 628 9.06 8.44 -8.73
C ASP A 628 8.68 9.90 -8.98
N ASP A 629 9.29 10.48 -10.03
CA ASP A 629 8.84 11.70 -10.69
C ASP A 629 7.70 11.41 -11.66
N TYR A 630 6.88 12.41 -11.97
CA TYR A 630 5.83 12.32 -12.97
C TYR A 630 6.28 13.03 -14.26
N VAL A 631 6.25 12.28 -15.36
CA VAL A 631 6.60 12.76 -16.71
C VAL A 631 5.42 12.56 -17.63
N TRP A 632 5.02 13.59 -18.36
CA TRP A 632 3.96 13.51 -19.36
C TRP A 632 4.53 13.45 -20.79
N ILE A 633 4.22 12.37 -21.51
CA ILE A 633 4.78 12.07 -22.83
C ILE A 633 3.68 12.13 -23.92
N TYR A 634 3.94 12.94 -24.96
CA TYR A 634 3.07 13.09 -26.12
C TYR A 634 3.02 11.81 -26.97
N MET A 635 1.95 11.65 -27.76
CA MET A 635 1.77 10.47 -28.61
C MET A 635 2.90 10.25 -29.64
N ASP A 636 3.64 11.28 -30.03
CA ASP A 636 4.78 11.25 -30.97
C ASP A 636 6.16 11.18 -30.28
N GLY A 637 6.20 10.96 -28.96
CA GLY A 637 7.43 10.71 -28.22
C GLY A 637 8.24 11.93 -27.81
N HIS A 638 7.62 13.11 -27.67
CA HIS A 638 8.26 14.28 -27.03
C HIS A 638 7.75 14.55 -25.61
N THR A 639 8.55 15.32 -24.85
CA THR A 639 8.27 15.89 -23.52
C THR A 639 9.12 17.15 -23.36
N ASP A 640 8.54 18.22 -22.82
CA ASP A 640 9.24 19.47 -22.49
C ASP A 640 9.14 19.78 -20.99
N SER A 641 9.83 20.82 -20.52
CA SER A 641 9.91 21.15 -19.07
C SER A 641 8.58 21.58 -18.43
N THR A 642 7.55 21.89 -19.22
CA THR A 642 6.17 22.11 -18.75
C THR A 642 5.46 20.82 -18.37
N ASP A 643 5.99 19.69 -18.83
CA ASP A 643 5.39 18.35 -18.76
C ASP A 643 6.19 17.43 -17.83
N PHE A 644 7.08 18.01 -17.01
CA PHE A 644 7.84 17.33 -15.97
C PHE A 644 7.47 17.86 -14.58
N PHE A 645 7.25 16.93 -13.67
CA PHE A 645 6.75 17.18 -12.33
C PHE A 645 7.66 16.43 -11.35
N ALA A 646 8.56 17.17 -10.69
CA ALA A 646 9.53 16.62 -9.76
C ALA A 646 8.85 16.25 -8.43
N ASN A 647 9.04 15.03 -7.92
CA ASN A 647 8.55 14.65 -6.61
C ASN A 647 9.32 15.41 -5.51
N ILE A 648 8.59 16.14 -4.68
CA ILE A 648 9.11 16.94 -3.56
C ILE A 648 8.46 16.54 -2.22
N HIS A 649 7.75 15.41 -2.18
CA HIS A 649 7.01 14.90 -1.02
C HIS A 649 6.02 15.90 -0.39
N GLN A 650 5.49 16.84 -1.18
CA GLN A 650 4.55 17.87 -0.71
C GLN A 650 3.21 17.84 -1.49
N PRO A 651 2.49 16.70 -1.53
CA PRO A 651 1.26 16.59 -2.31
C PRO A 651 0.20 17.63 -1.90
N PRO A 652 -0.55 18.20 -2.86
CA PRO A 652 -0.59 17.85 -4.29
C PRO A 652 0.44 18.62 -5.15
N ASN A 653 1.42 19.30 -4.54
CA ASN A 653 2.39 20.14 -5.23
C ASN A 653 3.57 19.32 -5.75
N TRP A 654 4.01 19.65 -6.97
CA TRP A 654 5.19 19.10 -7.61
C TRP A 654 6.24 20.20 -7.83
N GLY A 655 7.51 19.82 -7.94
CA GLY A 655 8.58 20.73 -8.32
C GLY A 655 8.62 20.97 -9.83
N HIS A 656 8.76 22.23 -10.23
CA HIS A 656 8.76 22.67 -11.64
C HIS A 656 10.07 23.37 -12.06
N ASN A 657 11.14 23.24 -11.26
CA ASN A 657 12.44 23.88 -11.50
C ASN A 657 13.38 23.05 -12.39
N ILE A 658 12.96 21.85 -12.81
CA ILE A 658 13.75 20.93 -13.64
C ILE A 658 13.53 21.25 -15.12
N GLN A 659 14.62 21.49 -15.85
CA GLN A 659 14.63 21.62 -17.29
C GLN A 659 14.83 20.25 -17.94
N ILE A 660 13.94 19.88 -18.86
CA ILE A 660 14.02 18.67 -19.68
C ILE A 660 13.55 19.02 -21.09
N SER A 661 14.16 18.38 -22.09
CA SER A 661 13.57 18.26 -23.42
C SER A 661 13.93 16.90 -23.98
N LEU A 662 12.92 16.14 -24.34
CA LEU A 662 13.02 14.79 -24.89
C LEU A 662 12.31 14.77 -26.24
N LYS A 663 12.93 14.13 -27.23
CA LYS A 663 12.27 13.80 -28.50
C LYS A 663 12.83 12.50 -29.06
N VAL A 664 12.01 11.47 -29.07
CA VAL A 664 12.36 10.12 -29.54
C VAL A 664 11.40 9.64 -30.63
N PRO A 665 11.80 8.71 -31.51
CA PRO A 665 10.93 8.24 -32.59
C PRO A 665 9.87 7.24 -32.09
N GLY A 666 8.75 7.19 -32.82
CA GLY A 666 7.68 6.22 -32.60
C GLY A 666 6.63 6.65 -31.57
N PRO A 667 5.53 5.89 -31.44
CA PRO A 667 4.46 6.24 -30.53
C PRO A 667 4.85 5.96 -29.08
N ARG A 668 4.31 6.73 -28.12
CA ARG A 668 4.60 6.54 -26.68
C ARG A 668 4.35 5.13 -26.13
N MET A 669 3.58 4.29 -26.83
CA MET A 669 3.38 2.89 -26.43
C MET A 669 4.64 2.03 -26.53
N GLY A 670 5.58 2.41 -27.40
CA GLY A 670 6.92 1.83 -27.48
C GLY A 670 7.95 2.48 -26.54
N ILE A 671 7.58 3.51 -25.78
CA ILE A 671 8.48 4.20 -24.85
C ILE A 671 8.37 3.58 -23.46
N HIS A 672 9.51 3.35 -22.82
CA HIS A 672 9.62 2.86 -21.45
C HIS A 672 10.56 3.78 -20.67
N LEU A 673 10.20 4.11 -19.43
CA LEU A 673 11.10 4.72 -18.46
C LEU A 673 11.52 3.63 -17.49
N ALA A 674 12.83 3.40 -17.34
CA ALA A 674 13.37 2.41 -16.41
C ALA A 674 14.87 2.61 -16.22
N ASP A 675 15.42 2.30 -15.04
CA ASP A 675 16.88 2.30 -14.85
C ASP A 675 17.51 1.13 -15.60
N TRP A 676 18.17 1.41 -16.73
CA TRP A 676 18.81 0.39 -17.56
C TRP A 676 20.29 0.20 -17.19
N ASN A 677 20.90 1.20 -16.57
CA ASN A 677 22.35 1.25 -16.36
C ASN A 677 22.77 1.00 -14.89
N GLY A 678 21.81 0.96 -13.96
CA GLY A 678 21.97 0.72 -12.54
C GLY A 678 22.52 1.91 -11.75
N ASP A 679 22.30 3.14 -12.20
CA ASP A 679 22.78 4.36 -11.53
C ASP A 679 21.74 5.06 -10.64
N GLY A 680 20.58 4.43 -10.47
CA GLY A 680 19.45 4.90 -9.66
C GLY A 680 18.51 5.83 -10.40
N LYS A 681 18.73 6.10 -11.70
CA LYS A 681 17.88 7.00 -12.51
C LYS A 681 17.24 6.26 -13.66
N CYS A 682 15.99 6.59 -13.94
CA CYS A 682 15.32 6.06 -15.12
C CYS A 682 15.89 6.65 -16.42
N ASP A 683 16.30 5.77 -17.32
CA ASP A 683 16.62 6.05 -18.72
C ASP A 683 15.35 6.01 -19.58
N VAL A 684 15.43 6.55 -20.81
CA VAL A 684 14.36 6.43 -21.81
C VAL A 684 14.71 5.33 -22.81
N LEU A 685 13.85 4.32 -22.96
CA LEU A 685 14.04 3.20 -23.88
C LEU A 685 12.93 3.13 -24.91
N VAL A 686 13.32 3.02 -26.19
CA VAL A 686 12.41 3.04 -27.34
C VAL A 686 12.40 1.68 -28.03
N GLN A 687 11.24 1.02 -27.98
CA GLN A 687 10.99 -0.28 -28.61
C GLN A 687 10.60 -0.13 -30.08
N ASP A 688 11.33 -0.80 -30.96
CA ASP A 688 10.85 -1.08 -32.31
C ASP A 688 9.76 -2.18 -32.26
N LYS A 689 8.57 -1.89 -32.82
CA LYS A 689 7.39 -2.78 -32.72
C LYS A 689 7.65 -4.16 -33.34
N ALA A 690 8.33 -4.21 -34.48
CA ALA A 690 8.42 -5.40 -35.32
C ALA A 690 9.55 -6.36 -34.87
N SER A 691 10.73 -5.82 -34.54
CA SER A 691 11.88 -6.61 -34.08
C SER A 691 11.90 -6.82 -32.56
N GLY A 692 11.25 -5.93 -31.80
CA GLY A 692 11.27 -5.93 -30.35
C GLY A 692 12.57 -5.42 -29.73
N THR A 693 13.45 -4.76 -30.49
CA THR A 693 14.71 -4.21 -29.96
C THR A 693 14.53 -2.84 -29.33
N LEU A 694 15.32 -2.55 -28.29
CA LEU A 694 15.34 -1.29 -27.56
C LEU A 694 16.51 -0.39 -27.99
N THR A 695 16.21 0.87 -28.26
CA THR A 695 17.18 1.97 -28.38
C THR A 695 17.24 2.74 -27.06
N LEU A 696 18.44 2.92 -26.49
CA LEU A 696 18.65 3.60 -25.22
C LEU A 696 18.96 5.09 -25.41
N TYR A 697 18.23 5.92 -24.68
CA TYR A 697 18.48 7.34 -24.49
C TYR A 697 18.82 7.55 -23.00
N GLU A 698 20.12 7.49 -22.71
CA GLU A 698 20.71 7.53 -21.37
C GLU A 698 20.45 8.88 -20.69
N ASN A 699 19.90 8.85 -19.47
CA ASN A 699 19.57 10.01 -18.64
C ASN A 699 20.84 10.57 -17.97
N ARG A 700 21.16 11.82 -18.30
CA ARG A 700 22.28 12.58 -17.73
C ARG A 700 21.78 13.78 -16.94
N TYR A 701 20.94 13.51 -15.92
CA TYR A 701 20.51 14.51 -14.96
C TYR A 701 21.72 15.17 -14.25
N SER A 702 21.71 16.50 -14.22
CA SER A 702 22.72 17.35 -13.60
C SER A 702 22.09 18.12 -12.43
N PRO A 703 22.25 17.66 -11.17
CA PRO A 703 21.62 18.29 -10.00
C PRO A 703 22.04 19.76 -9.82
N GLY A 704 23.29 20.10 -10.09
CA GLY A 704 23.80 21.47 -9.98
C GLY A 704 23.24 22.45 -11.02
N GLN A 705 22.58 21.95 -12.07
CA GLN A 705 21.96 22.75 -13.13
C GLN A 705 20.43 22.60 -13.18
N ASN A 706 19.86 21.66 -12.40
CA ASN A 706 18.46 21.23 -12.51
C ASN A 706 18.09 20.87 -13.97
N THR A 707 18.96 20.18 -14.70
CA THR A 707 18.73 19.85 -16.12
C THR A 707 18.85 18.35 -16.37
N ILE A 708 17.86 17.76 -17.03
CA ILE A 708 17.88 16.41 -17.60
C ILE A 708 18.24 16.52 -19.08
N THR A 709 19.28 15.80 -19.49
CA THR A 709 19.68 15.66 -20.90
C THR A 709 19.80 14.19 -21.26
N PHE A 710 19.57 13.85 -22.54
CA PHE A 710 19.56 12.47 -23.00
C PHE A 710 20.65 12.20 -24.03
N PHE A 711 21.41 11.12 -23.84
CA PHE A 711 22.43 10.67 -24.79
C PHE A 711 21.98 9.38 -25.49
N ASN A 712 21.81 9.43 -26.81
CA ASN A 712 21.41 8.28 -27.60
C ASN A 712 22.59 7.29 -27.74
N GLN A 713 22.51 6.16 -27.05
CA GLN A 713 23.47 5.06 -27.07
C GLN A 713 23.22 4.07 -28.23
N GLY A 714 22.13 4.23 -28.99
CA GLY A 714 21.72 3.31 -30.04
C GLY A 714 21.03 2.05 -29.51
N VAL A 715 20.97 1.01 -30.34
CA VAL A 715 20.24 -0.23 -30.01
C VAL A 715 21.05 -1.07 -29.01
N VAL A 716 20.51 -1.24 -27.81
CA VAL A 716 21.15 -1.97 -26.69
C VAL A 716 20.71 -3.43 -26.59
N SER A 717 19.57 -3.81 -27.16
CA SER A 717 18.98 -5.15 -26.97
C SER A 717 18.99 -6.06 -28.20
N ASN A 718 19.96 -5.91 -29.12
CA ASN A 718 20.02 -6.67 -30.40
C ASN A 718 19.85 -8.20 -30.28
N GLN A 719 20.20 -8.79 -29.12
CA GLN A 719 20.06 -10.22 -28.84
C GLN A 719 18.68 -10.61 -28.28
N ALA A 720 18.04 -9.69 -27.55
CA ALA A 720 16.74 -9.89 -26.92
C ALA A 720 15.60 -9.42 -27.83
N LYS A 721 14.86 -10.37 -28.39
CA LYS A 721 13.75 -10.10 -29.31
C LYS A 721 12.41 -10.27 -28.60
N CYS A 722 11.74 -9.17 -28.27
CA CYS A 722 10.35 -9.19 -27.83
C CYS A 722 9.40 -8.72 -28.94
N THR A 723 9.10 -9.61 -29.88
CA THR A 723 8.23 -9.34 -31.04
C THR A 723 6.73 -9.38 -30.70
N GLN A 724 6.37 -9.29 -29.41
CA GLN A 724 4.97 -9.27 -28.94
C GLN A 724 4.30 -7.90 -29.13
N GLY A 725 5.09 -6.87 -29.48
CA GLY A 725 4.62 -5.54 -29.88
C GLY A 725 3.72 -4.85 -28.86
N TRP A 726 2.68 -4.20 -29.37
CA TRP A 726 1.56 -3.61 -28.62
C TRP A 726 0.32 -3.59 -29.52
N GLY A 727 -0.85 -3.68 -28.90
CA GLY A 727 -2.16 -3.65 -29.55
C GLY A 727 -2.67 -2.22 -29.79
N VAL A 728 -3.99 -2.09 -29.94
CA VAL A 728 -4.67 -0.80 -30.11
C VAL A 728 -4.99 -0.12 -28.77
N ASN A 729 -5.37 -0.91 -27.76
CA ASN A 729 -5.52 -0.42 -26.39
C ASN A 729 -4.15 0.02 -25.85
N ILE A 730 -4.08 1.22 -25.26
CA ILE A 730 -2.85 1.79 -24.70
C ILE A 730 -2.25 0.96 -23.53
N PHE A 731 -3.03 0.11 -22.89
CA PHE A 731 -2.54 -0.80 -21.86
C PHE A 731 -2.05 -2.14 -22.43
N ASP A 732 -2.49 -2.54 -23.64
CA ASP A 732 -2.05 -3.76 -24.32
C ASP A 732 -0.64 -3.62 -24.87
N ARG A 733 0.34 -3.93 -24.02
CA ARG A 733 1.77 -3.77 -24.29
C ARG A 733 2.46 -5.11 -24.05
N GLY A 734 3.03 -5.67 -25.11
CA GLY A 734 3.76 -6.94 -25.08
C GLY A 734 5.15 -6.85 -24.44
N MET A 735 5.62 -5.65 -24.07
CA MET A 735 6.85 -5.44 -23.32
C MET A 735 6.59 -4.65 -22.03
N ARG A 736 7.31 -5.04 -20.97
CA ARG A 736 7.49 -4.29 -19.71
C ARG A 736 8.97 -4.27 -19.38
N LEU A 737 9.44 -3.21 -18.73
CA LEU A 737 10.77 -3.15 -18.11
C LEU A 737 10.59 -3.08 -16.60
N ALA A 738 11.25 -3.97 -15.86
CA ALA A 738 11.24 -4.00 -14.39
C ALA A 738 12.39 -4.90 -13.89
N ASP A 739 12.98 -4.58 -12.74
CA ASP A 739 14.00 -5.41 -12.10
C ASP A 739 13.34 -6.68 -11.51
N ILE A 740 13.65 -7.86 -12.07
CA ILE A 740 13.05 -9.14 -11.64
C ILE A 740 14.05 -9.98 -10.82
N ASP A 741 15.36 -9.80 -10.97
CA ASP A 741 16.36 -10.57 -10.20
C ASP A 741 16.95 -9.82 -8.99
N GLY A 742 16.74 -8.50 -8.91
CA GLY A 742 17.08 -7.63 -7.79
C GLY A 742 18.48 -7.02 -7.87
N ASP A 743 19.06 -6.89 -9.06
CA ASP A 743 20.42 -6.33 -9.26
C ASP A 743 20.47 -4.80 -9.40
N GLY A 744 19.32 -4.13 -9.38
CA GLY A 744 19.16 -2.68 -9.54
C GLY A 744 18.96 -2.24 -10.99
N ARG A 745 18.85 -3.17 -11.95
CA ARG A 745 18.65 -2.86 -13.38
C ARG A 745 17.35 -3.44 -13.88
N ALA A 746 16.69 -2.71 -14.78
CA ALA A 746 15.45 -3.15 -15.37
C ALA A 746 15.65 -4.21 -16.46
N ASP A 747 14.99 -5.35 -16.28
CA ASP A 747 15.00 -6.49 -17.20
C ASP A 747 13.96 -6.33 -18.32
N ILE A 748 14.20 -6.96 -19.47
CA ILE A 748 13.23 -6.99 -20.57
C ILE A 748 12.23 -8.11 -20.33
N LEU A 749 10.98 -7.77 -20.04
CA LEU A 749 9.89 -8.73 -19.87
C LEU A 749 9.00 -8.74 -21.12
N CYS A 750 8.79 -9.91 -21.69
CA CYS A 750 8.02 -10.11 -22.92
C CYS A 750 6.75 -10.93 -22.66
N LEU A 751 5.60 -10.28 -22.82
CA LEU A 751 4.27 -10.76 -22.46
C LEU A 751 3.48 -11.20 -23.71
N GLU A 752 3.13 -12.47 -23.76
CA GLU A 752 2.11 -13.01 -24.67
C GLU A 752 0.71 -12.50 -24.27
N PRO A 753 -0.28 -12.48 -25.19
CA PRO A 753 -1.64 -11.98 -24.91
C PRO A 753 -2.33 -12.61 -23.70
N ASN A 754 -1.99 -13.87 -23.39
CA ASN A 754 -2.51 -14.66 -22.26
C ASN A 754 -1.73 -14.49 -20.93
N GLY A 755 -0.84 -13.50 -20.85
CA GLY A 755 -0.06 -13.19 -19.65
C GLY A 755 1.13 -14.13 -19.39
N ARG A 756 1.43 -15.09 -20.29
CA ARG A 756 2.71 -15.82 -20.25
C ARG A 756 3.84 -14.83 -20.47
N THR A 757 4.81 -14.81 -19.56
CA THR A 757 5.94 -13.87 -19.59
C THR A 757 7.25 -14.61 -19.70
N THR A 758 8.05 -14.23 -20.70
CA THR A 758 9.47 -14.60 -20.83
C THR A 758 10.34 -13.38 -20.53
N ALA A 759 11.62 -13.55 -20.18
CA ALA A 759 12.48 -12.41 -19.85
C ALA A 759 13.93 -12.54 -20.32
N TRP A 760 14.59 -11.39 -20.45
CA TRP A 760 16.04 -11.25 -20.56
C TRP A 760 16.55 -10.34 -19.45
N LEU A 761 17.43 -10.87 -18.61
CA LEU A 761 18.00 -10.15 -17.48
C LEU A 761 19.08 -9.17 -17.96
N ASN A 762 18.99 -7.91 -17.56
CA ASN A 762 19.86 -6.83 -17.99
C ASN A 762 21.01 -6.62 -17.00
N ARG A 763 21.94 -7.57 -16.95
CA ARG A 763 23.04 -7.52 -15.98
C ARG A 763 24.16 -6.61 -16.43
N ALA A 764 24.97 -6.14 -15.49
CA ALA A 764 26.21 -5.39 -15.79
C ALA A 764 27.18 -6.15 -16.74
N THR A 765 27.08 -7.48 -16.83
CA THR A 765 27.85 -8.32 -17.77
C THR A 765 27.20 -8.51 -19.14
N GLY A 766 26.03 -7.93 -19.39
CA GLY A 766 25.23 -8.08 -20.60
C GLY A 766 23.96 -8.91 -20.41
N LEU A 767 23.14 -8.97 -21.47
CA LEU A 767 21.82 -9.60 -21.45
C LEU A 767 21.89 -11.13 -21.31
N VAL A 768 21.10 -11.68 -20.38
CA VAL A 768 21.00 -13.14 -20.12
C VAL A 768 19.56 -13.61 -20.33
N ASN A 769 19.33 -14.61 -21.18
CA ASN A 769 18.00 -15.17 -21.39
C ASN A 769 17.53 -15.95 -20.15
N ALA A 770 16.44 -15.51 -19.51
CA ALA A 770 15.85 -16.13 -18.33
C ALA A 770 14.81 -17.23 -18.66
N GLY A 771 14.49 -17.42 -19.93
CA GLY A 771 13.39 -18.27 -20.37
C GLY A 771 12.03 -17.72 -19.96
N GLN A 772 11.10 -18.60 -19.60
CA GLN A 772 9.80 -18.23 -19.03
C GLN A 772 9.98 -17.84 -17.57
N ILE A 773 9.61 -16.62 -17.18
CA ILE A 773 9.54 -16.21 -15.78
C ILE A 773 8.14 -16.46 -15.19
N LYS A 774 7.07 -16.34 -15.99
CA LYS A 774 5.67 -16.54 -15.55
C LYS A 774 4.90 -17.40 -16.56
N ARG A 775 4.32 -18.52 -16.11
CA ARG A 775 3.33 -19.30 -16.88
C ARG A 775 2.02 -18.51 -17.06
N SER A 776 1.32 -18.74 -18.17
CA SER A 776 -0.03 -18.19 -18.38
C SER A 776 -1.01 -18.67 -17.31
N GLU A 777 -1.90 -17.77 -16.90
CA GLU A 777 -3.13 -18.07 -16.13
C GLU A 777 -4.38 -17.59 -16.90
N GLY A 778 -4.27 -17.43 -18.23
CA GLY A 778 -5.32 -16.93 -19.11
C GLY A 778 -5.60 -15.43 -19.00
N TRP A 779 -4.80 -14.68 -18.24
CA TRP A 779 -5.00 -13.24 -18.03
C TRP A 779 -4.66 -12.41 -19.26
N ASP A 780 -5.52 -11.46 -19.59
CA ASP A 780 -5.25 -10.42 -20.58
C ASP A 780 -4.11 -9.51 -20.08
N ARG A 781 -3.00 -9.49 -20.83
CA ARG A 781 -1.77 -8.77 -20.49
C ARG A 781 -1.96 -7.26 -20.30
N ALA A 782 -3.02 -6.65 -20.83
CA ALA A 782 -3.35 -5.25 -20.59
C ALA A 782 -3.59 -4.95 -19.09
N ASN A 783 -3.99 -5.95 -18.31
CA ASN A 783 -4.28 -5.84 -16.88
C ASN A 783 -3.08 -6.24 -15.98
N ILE A 784 -1.89 -6.48 -16.56
CA ILE A 784 -0.69 -6.85 -15.81
C ILE A 784 0.23 -5.63 -15.60
N ARG A 785 0.74 -5.48 -14.38
CA ARG A 785 1.74 -4.49 -13.95
C ARG A 785 2.87 -5.21 -13.20
N PHE A 786 4.03 -4.57 -13.14
CA PHE A 786 5.18 -5.02 -12.36
C PHE A 786 5.67 -3.85 -11.50
N ALA A 787 5.79 -4.07 -10.19
CA ALA A 787 6.30 -3.11 -9.21
C ALA A 787 6.64 -3.86 -7.91
N ASP A 788 7.61 -3.39 -7.13
CA ASP A 788 7.97 -4.01 -5.84
C ASP A 788 6.91 -3.67 -4.78
N VAL A 789 6.04 -4.61 -4.41
CA VAL A 789 4.93 -4.36 -3.48
C VAL A 789 5.40 -4.41 -2.02
N GLU A 790 6.47 -5.15 -1.74
CA GLU A 790 6.89 -5.46 -0.38
C GLU A 790 8.26 -4.90 0.00
N GLY A 791 8.92 -4.14 -0.88
CA GLY A 791 10.22 -3.51 -0.66
C GLY A 791 11.37 -4.51 -0.65
N SER A 792 11.31 -5.50 -1.53
CA SER A 792 12.27 -6.60 -1.65
C SER A 792 13.47 -6.31 -2.54
N GLY A 793 13.45 -5.20 -3.27
CA GLY A 793 14.35 -4.89 -4.39
C GLY A 793 13.94 -5.55 -5.71
N ARG A 794 12.92 -6.41 -5.72
CA ARG A 794 12.43 -7.12 -6.91
C ARG A 794 10.99 -6.75 -7.23
N ALA A 795 10.69 -6.58 -8.50
CA ALA A 795 9.32 -6.34 -8.93
C ALA A 795 8.44 -7.59 -8.77
N ASP A 796 7.32 -7.39 -8.08
CA ASP A 796 6.21 -8.34 -7.98
C ASP A 796 5.29 -8.18 -9.21
N LEU A 797 4.48 -9.20 -9.50
CA LEU A 797 3.47 -9.15 -10.54
C LEU A 797 2.12 -8.75 -9.91
N ILE A 798 1.49 -7.71 -10.45
CA ILE A 798 0.16 -7.26 -10.04
C ILE A 798 -0.82 -7.48 -11.20
N HIS A 799 -1.85 -8.29 -10.98
CA HIS A 799 -2.95 -8.48 -11.92
C HIS A 799 -4.18 -7.69 -11.45
N LEU A 800 -4.59 -6.73 -12.26
CA LEU A 800 -5.72 -5.85 -12.01
C LEU A 800 -7.04 -6.49 -12.46
N ASN A 801 -8.08 -6.38 -11.64
CA ASN A 801 -9.44 -6.60 -12.11
C ASN A 801 -9.82 -5.46 -13.09
N LYS A 802 -10.14 -5.80 -14.34
CA LYS A 802 -10.48 -4.83 -15.40
C LYS A 802 -11.62 -3.88 -14.98
N TYR A 803 -12.65 -4.39 -14.30
CA TYR A 803 -13.86 -3.64 -13.94
C TYR A 803 -13.72 -2.82 -12.66
N THR A 804 -12.93 -3.27 -11.69
CA THR A 804 -12.91 -2.68 -10.34
C THR A 804 -11.54 -2.17 -9.88
N GLY A 805 -10.45 -2.52 -10.57
CA GLY A 805 -9.09 -2.11 -10.22
C GLY A 805 -8.45 -2.90 -9.08
N ALA A 806 -9.18 -3.82 -8.43
CA ALA A 806 -8.64 -4.68 -7.40
C ALA A 806 -7.36 -5.40 -7.87
N GLY A 807 -6.25 -5.21 -7.15
CA GLY A 807 -4.93 -5.73 -7.52
C GLY A 807 -4.59 -7.01 -6.79
N THR A 808 -4.58 -8.13 -7.51
CA THR A 808 -4.06 -9.41 -7.04
C THR A 808 -2.54 -9.43 -7.17
N VAL A 809 -1.83 -9.68 -6.06
CA VAL A 809 -0.36 -9.63 -6.01
C VAL A 809 0.22 -11.03 -6.02
N LEU A 810 1.15 -11.27 -6.95
CA LEU A 810 2.02 -12.45 -6.99
C LEU A 810 3.43 -12.00 -6.64
N LYS A 811 3.88 -12.37 -5.45
CA LYS A 811 5.19 -12.01 -4.90
C LYS A 811 6.32 -12.74 -5.62
N ASN A 812 7.38 -12.01 -5.98
CA ASN A 812 8.62 -12.53 -6.54
C ASN A 812 9.56 -13.01 -5.41
N ASP A 813 9.53 -14.31 -5.11
CA ASP A 813 10.31 -14.87 -4.01
C ASP A 813 11.80 -15.04 -4.36
N ALA A 814 12.12 -15.41 -5.60
CA ALA A 814 13.47 -15.41 -6.19
C ALA A 814 13.47 -15.82 -7.68
N TYR A 815 14.45 -15.32 -8.44
CA TYR A 815 14.92 -15.95 -9.68
C TYR A 815 15.79 -17.19 -9.36
N ASN A 816 15.42 -18.35 -9.91
CA ASN A 816 16.12 -19.62 -9.78
C ASN A 816 15.98 -20.47 -11.07
N PRO A 817 16.92 -20.37 -12.02
CA PRO A 817 16.84 -21.09 -13.29
C PRO A 817 17.09 -22.60 -13.16
N ASN A 818 17.60 -23.07 -12.03
CA ASN A 818 17.96 -24.48 -11.83
C ASN A 818 16.78 -25.36 -11.39
N ASN A 819 15.60 -24.78 -11.14
CA ASN A 819 14.45 -25.50 -10.58
C ASN A 819 13.12 -25.23 -11.33
N VAL A 820 13.22 -24.90 -12.62
CA VAL A 820 12.08 -24.53 -13.49
C VAL A 820 11.02 -25.63 -13.59
N GLU A 821 11.40 -26.92 -13.58
CA GLU A 821 10.47 -28.04 -13.75
C GLU A 821 9.45 -28.11 -12.60
N ASN A 822 9.91 -27.93 -11.36
CA ASN A 822 9.05 -27.93 -10.17
C ASN A 822 8.20 -26.65 -10.02
N ASN A 823 8.41 -25.66 -10.89
CA ASN A 823 7.71 -24.38 -10.90
C ASN A 823 6.86 -24.18 -12.18
N GLY A 824 6.45 -25.27 -12.84
CA GLY A 824 5.62 -25.22 -14.06
C GLY A 824 6.31 -24.52 -15.24
N GLY A 825 7.63 -24.65 -15.34
CA GLY A 825 8.48 -24.03 -16.36
C GLY A 825 8.90 -22.59 -16.05
N SER A 826 8.49 -22.01 -14.92
CA SER A 826 8.89 -20.66 -14.52
C SER A 826 10.24 -20.62 -13.82
N SER A 827 11.14 -19.72 -14.24
CA SER A 827 12.43 -19.46 -13.59
C SER A 827 12.35 -18.46 -12.44
N VAL A 828 11.18 -17.84 -12.20
CA VAL A 828 10.91 -17.01 -11.01
C VAL A 828 9.83 -17.69 -10.17
N TYR A 829 10.06 -17.80 -8.86
CA TYR A 829 9.07 -18.30 -7.91
C TYR A 829 8.05 -17.21 -7.56
N TRP A 830 6.77 -17.56 -7.72
CA TRP A 830 5.65 -16.65 -7.52
C TRP A 830 4.72 -17.15 -6.40
N THR A 831 4.71 -16.47 -5.25
CA THR A 831 3.69 -16.71 -4.21
C THR A 831 2.47 -15.82 -4.46
N ASN A 832 1.32 -16.43 -4.76
CA ASN A 832 0.05 -15.69 -4.83
C ASN A 832 -0.37 -15.22 -3.44
N ARG A 833 -0.49 -13.90 -3.26
CA ARG A 833 -0.83 -13.23 -1.99
C ARG A 833 -2.28 -12.72 -1.95
N GLY A 834 -3.08 -13.02 -2.98
CA GLY A 834 -4.46 -12.57 -3.08
C GLY A 834 -4.58 -11.09 -3.45
N VAL A 835 -5.78 -10.54 -3.27
CA VAL A 835 -6.07 -9.12 -3.53
C VAL A 835 -5.50 -8.29 -2.38
N LEU A 836 -4.47 -7.49 -2.67
CA LEU A 836 -3.87 -6.58 -1.68
C LEU A 836 -4.20 -5.10 -1.93
N TYR A 837 -4.55 -4.75 -3.18
CA TYR A 837 -4.99 -3.40 -3.56
C TYR A 837 -6.50 -3.34 -3.81
N ALA A 838 -7.14 -2.26 -3.38
CA ALA A 838 -8.60 -2.19 -3.28
C ALA A 838 -9.31 -2.01 -4.64
N PRO A 839 -10.60 -2.41 -4.72
CA PRO A 839 -11.47 -2.10 -5.85
C PRO A 839 -11.93 -0.62 -5.82
N ILE A 840 -11.12 0.30 -6.33
CA ILE A 840 -11.42 1.75 -6.31
C ILE A 840 -12.12 2.20 -7.61
N ASN A 841 -11.51 1.89 -8.75
CA ASN A 841 -11.91 2.35 -10.08
C ASN A 841 -11.41 1.33 -11.12
N ARG A 842 -11.91 1.33 -12.35
CA ARG A 842 -11.49 0.35 -13.38
C ARG A 842 -9.97 0.23 -13.51
N GLY A 843 -9.47 -0.96 -13.84
CA GLY A 843 -8.02 -1.26 -13.83
C GLY A 843 -7.17 -0.31 -14.71
N GLU A 844 -7.76 0.26 -15.76
CA GLU A 844 -7.15 1.29 -16.61
C GLU A 844 -6.87 2.63 -15.91
N CYS A 845 -7.38 2.85 -14.70
CA CYS A 845 -7.13 4.02 -13.85
C CYS A 845 -6.07 3.75 -12.77
N MET A 846 -5.62 2.51 -12.58
CA MET A 846 -4.72 2.11 -11.50
C MET A 846 -3.25 2.09 -11.97
N HIS A 847 -2.42 2.87 -11.30
CA HIS A 847 -0.96 2.93 -11.48
C HIS A 847 -0.26 2.49 -10.18
N PHE A 848 0.93 1.91 -10.31
CA PHE A 848 1.74 1.46 -9.17
C PHE A 848 3.10 2.15 -9.24
N THR A 849 3.45 2.91 -8.20
CA THR A 849 4.52 3.91 -8.22
C THR A 849 5.15 4.06 -6.84
N ASN A 850 6.42 4.41 -6.74
CA ASN A 850 7.10 4.71 -5.48
C ASN A 850 7.03 6.23 -5.20
N GLN A 851 5.84 6.78 -4.93
CA GLN A 851 5.69 8.21 -4.62
C GLN A 851 6.11 8.56 -3.19
N GLY A 852 5.97 7.62 -2.26
CA GLY A 852 6.37 7.76 -0.86
C GLY A 852 7.88 7.71 -0.63
N GLY A 853 8.66 7.24 -1.61
CA GLY A 853 10.11 7.14 -1.51
C GLY A 853 10.62 5.98 -0.65
N LEU A 854 9.79 4.95 -0.44
CA LEU A 854 10.09 3.80 0.42
C LEU A 854 10.63 2.59 -0.35
N GLY A 855 10.75 2.66 -1.68
CA GLY A 855 11.06 1.51 -2.53
C GLY A 855 9.91 0.52 -2.64
N ARG A 856 8.68 0.95 -2.31
CA ARG A 856 7.46 0.14 -2.35
C ARG A 856 6.46 0.77 -3.32
N ALA A 857 5.66 -0.08 -3.96
CA ALA A 857 4.57 0.32 -4.82
C ALA A 857 3.42 0.91 -4.00
N ASP A 858 3.25 2.21 -4.03
CA ASP A 858 2.00 2.88 -3.70
C ASP A 858 0.97 2.63 -4.81
N LEU A 859 -0.32 2.64 -4.45
CA LEU A 859 -1.38 2.69 -5.45
C LEU A 859 -1.72 4.14 -5.78
N LEU A 860 -1.78 4.44 -7.07
CA LEU A 860 -2.16 5.74 -7.61
C LEU A 860 -3.38 5.58 -8.52
N GLU A 861 -4.54 6.06 -8.07
CA GLU A 861 -5.71 6.23 -8.93
C GLU A 861 -5.52 7.49 -9.76
N VAL A 862 -5.67 7.40 -11.09
CA VAL A 862 -5.60 8.53 -12.01
C VAL A 862 -6.89 8.63 -12.84
N LEU A 863 -7.60 9.76 -12.76
CA LEU A 863 -8.84 9.98 -13.51
C LEU A 863 -8.55 10.40 -14.97
N PRO A 864 -8.92 9.61 -16.01
CA PRO A 864 -8.54 9.85 -17.39
C PRO A 864 -8.78 11.27 -17.92
N LEU A 865 -10.00 11.79 -17.71
CA LEU A 865 -10.43 13.09 -18.25
C LEU A 865 -9.71 14.29 -17.62
N SER A 866 -9.47 14.27 -16.30
CA SER A 866 -8.95 15.43 -15.56
C SER A 866 -7.47 15.31 -15.20
N ASN A 867 -6.90 14.11 -15.29
CA ASN A 867 -5.56 13.77 -14.82
C ASN A 867 -5.26 14.16 -13.35
N ARG A 868 -6.34 14.27 -12.55
CA ARG A 868 -6.26 14.32 -11.09
C ARG A 868 -5.99 12.92 -10.59
N ALA A 869 -5.18 12.82 -9.55
CA ALA A 869 -4.76 11.54 -9.00
C ALA A 869 -4.72 11.55 -7.48
N TRP A 870 -4.99 10.37 -6.91
CA TRP A 870 -4.99 10.11 -5.47
C TRP A 870 -4.08 8.93 -5.16
N THR A 871 -3.16 9.14 -4.22
CA THR A 871 -2.17 8.15 -3.79
C THR A 871 -2.59 7.52 -2.47
N TYR A 872 -2.48 6.20 -2.43
CA TYR A 872 -2.66 5.35 -1.27
C TYR A 872 -1.29 4.79 -0.93
N PHE A 873 -0.60 5.45 0.00
CA PHE A 873 0.80 5.16 0.29
C PHE A 873 0.92 3.79 0.98
N ASN A 874 1.73 2.91 0.39
CA ASN A 874 1.97 1.56 0.85
C ASN A 874 3.11 1.58 1.86
N GLU A 875 2.76 1.93 3.09
CA GLU A 875 3.70 2.09 4.20
C GLU A 875 3.71 0.81 5.06
N CYS A 876 4.79 0.60 5.83
CA CYS A 876 4.79 -0.49 6.81
C CYS A 876 3.92 -0.08 8.02
N PRO A 877 3.08 -0.98 8.57
CA PRO A 877 2.45 -0.73 9.86
C PRO A 877 3.56 -0.49 10.91
N GLY A 878 3.34 0.50 11.78
CA GLY A 878 4.41 1.14 12.56
C GLY A 878 5.21 0.23 13.48
N GLY A 879 6.42 0.67 13.84
CA GLY A 879 7.38 -0.15 14.60
C GLY A 879 8.83 0.10 14.22
N SER A 880 9.22 1.35 13.94
CA SER A 880 10.61 1.75 13.74
C SER A 880 11.41 1.68 15.04
N GLY A 881 11.50 0.54 15.71
CA GLY A 881 12.39 0.42 16.88
C GLY A 881 13.86 0.69 16.52
N GLY A 882 14.69 0.96 17.53
CA GLY A 882 16.14 1.08 17.35
C GLY A 882 16.79 2.23 18.12
N ASP A 883 18.12 2.27 18.10
CA ASP A 883 18.93 3.37 18.64
C ASP A 883 19.82 3.93 17.53
N ASP A 884 20.04 5.25 17.53
CA ASP A 884 20.90 5.95 16.56
C ASP A 884 22.41 5.60 16.71
N GLY A 885 22.76 4.75 17.67
CA GLY A 885 24.14 4.42 18.06
C GLY A 885 24.24 4.03 19.54
N PRO A 886 25.46 4.05 20.12
CA PRO A 886 25.66 3.77 21.54
C PRO A 886 24.87 4.73 22.45
N ILE A 887 24.25 4.19 23.50
CA ILE A 887 23.43 4.96 24.44
C ILE A 887 24.32 5.90 25.26
N GLY A 888 24.27 7.20 24.95
CA GLY A 888 24.99 8.27 25.65
C GLY A 888 24.05 9.26 26.35
N ASN A 889 24.61 10.06 27.27
CA ASN A 889 23.86 11.14 27.93
C ASN A 889 23.55 12.27 26.91
N PRO A 890 22.28 12.60 26.62
CA PRO A 890 21.92 13.69 25.70
C PRO A 890 22.24 15.11 26.23
N ASN A 891 22.66 15.23 27.49
CA ASN A 891 22.97 16.51 28.15
C ASN A 891 21.78 17.49 28.07
N LEU A 892 20.60 17.06 28.55
CA LEU A 892 19.41 17.90 28.63
C LEU A 892 19.62 19.05 29.63
N PRO A 893 19.05 20.25 29.37
CA PRO A 893 19.19 21.41 30.26
C PRO A 893 18.55 21.16 31.64
N PHE A 894 19.15 21.75 32.67
CA PHE A 894 18.66 21.63 34.05
C PHE A 894 17.43 22.52 34.29
N LEU A 895 16.33 21.91 34.75
CA LEU A 895 15.07 22.59 35.01
C LEU A 895 14.91 22.94 36.49
N GLY A 896 15.37 24.14 36.84
CA GLY A 896 15.36 24.68 38.20
C GLY A 896 14.06 24.44 38.96
N GLY A 897 14.20 24.10 40.26
CA GLY A 897 13.09 23.83 41.16
C GLY A 897 13.63 23.41 42.52
N GLY A 898 13.70 24.35 43.46
CA GLY A 898 14.38 24.20 44.74
C GLY A 898 15.71 24.96 44.77
N ASP A 899 15.94 25.69 45.87
CA ASP A 899 17.07 26.59 46.05
C ASP A 899 18.34 25.83 46.46
N TYR A 900 19.05 25.27 45.46
CA TYR A 900 20.32 24.56 45.68
C TYR A 900 21.56 25.47 45.54
N GLY A 901 21.43 26.65 44.93
CA GLY A 901 22.54 27.56 44.58
C GLY A 901 23.37 27.12 43.37
N ASN A 902 24.38 27.91 42.99
CA ASN A 902 25.26 27.63 41.86
C ASN A 902 26.53 26.88 42.32
N ILE A 903 26.97 25.89 41.54
CA ILE A 903 28.19 25.13 41.86
C ILE A 903 29.47 25.98 41.72
N ASN A 904 29.42 27.07 40.95
CA ASN A 904 30.50 28.03 40.85
C ASN A 904 30.68 28.90 42.11
N ASP A 905 29.70 28.89 43.02
CA ASP A 905 29.81 29.53 44.34
C ASP A 905 30.54 28.61 45.37
N CYS A 906 30.87 27.38 44.97
CA CYS A 906 31.58 26.41 45.80
C CYS A 906 33.09 26.64 45.77
N ARG A 907 33.73 26.39 46.92
CA ARG A 907 35.18 26.44 47.08
C ARG A 907 35.79 25.14 46.59
N LEU A 908 36.05 25.06 45.29
CA LEU A 908 36.68 23.89 44.63
C LEU A 908 38.12 23.60 45.10
N ASP A 909 38.70 24.48 45.94
CA ASP A 909 39.95 24.27 46.66
C ASP A 909 39.78 23.52 48.00
N TRP A 910 38.55 23.20 48.41
CA TRP A 910 38.27 22.47 49.65
C TRP A 910 38.02 20.99 49.38
N THR A 911 38.82 20.14 50.03
CA THR A 911 38.63 18.70 50.08
C THR A 911 38.28 18.27 51.50
N PHE A 912 37.37 17.30 51.62
CA PHE A 912 36.92 16.75 52.90
C PHE A 912 37.12 15.24 52.88
N SER A 913 37.55 14.66 54.00
CA SER A 913 37.78 13.21 54.13
C SER A 913 36.67 12.48 54.88
N LYS A 914 35.72 13.22 55.49
CA LYS A 914 34.53 12.65 56.11
C LYS A 914 33.31 13.55 55.95
N MET A 915 32.14 12.92 55.90
CA MET A 915 30.84 13.58 55.73
C MET A 915 30.50 14.59 56.85
N GLU A 916 31.03 14.36 58.06
CA GLU A 916 30.79 15.15 59.26
C GLU A 916 31.50 16.52 59.26
N ASP A 917 32.55 16.66 58.43
CA ASP A 917 33.36 17.88 58.31
C ASP A 917 32.80 18.89 57.30
N ILE A 918 31.78 18.51 56.52
CA ILE A 918 31.14 19.38 55.51
C ILE A 918 30.42 20.56 56.20
N PRO A 919 30.66 21.82 55.77
CA PRO A 919 30.04 23.01 56.34
C PRO A 919 28.50 22.94 56.40
N LYS A 920 27.94 23.23 57.58
CA LYS A 920 26.48 23.20 57.83
C LYS A 920 25.73 24.46 57.36
N THR A 921 26.42 25.43 56.79
CA THR A 921 25.90 26.68 56.21
C THR A 921 26.47 26.89 54.80
N GLY A 922 25.74 27.63 53.94
CA GLY A 922 26.07 27.81 52.51
C GLY A 922 25.22 26.94 51.55
N PRO A 923 25.38 27.11 50.22
CA PRO A 923 24.53 26.48 49.20
C PRO A 923 24.46 24.96 49.30
N MET A 924 23.28 24.40 49.08
CA MET A 924 23.06 22.95 49.22
C MET A 924 23.78 22.15 48.13
N ILE A 925 23.98 22.71 46.93
CA ILE A 925 24.75 22.09 45.85
C ILE A 925 26.22 21.85 46.25
N CYS A 926 26.84 22.76 47.02
CA CYS A 926 28.22 22.59 47.48
C CYS A 926 28.35 21.44 48.47
N ARG A 927 27.38 21.28 49.37
CA ARG A 927 27.37 20.16 50.33
C ARG A 927 27.16 18.83 49.63
N ILE A 928 26.30 18.79 48.60
CA ILE A 928 26.12 17.61 47.75
C ILE A 928 27.40 17.32 46.96
N TYR A 929 28.08 18.34 46.43
CA TYR A 929 29.35 18.18 45.71
C TYR A 929 30.45 17.60 46.59
N TYR A 930 30.74 18.19 47.76
CA TYR A 930 31.75 17.67 48.70
C TYR A 930 31.37 16.27 49.24
N ALA A 931 30.08 16.01 49.47
CA ALA A 931 29.59 14.69 49.83
C ALA A 931 29.79 13.66 48.70
N LEU A 932 29.58 14.05 47.44
CA LEU A 932 29.78 13.20 46.28
C LEU A 932 31.27 12.94 46.05
N GLU A 933 32.15 13.91 46.32
CA GLU A 933 33.61 13.75 46.27
C GLU A 933 34.10 12.75 47.32
N ILE A 934 33.63 12.86 48.57
CA ILE A 934 33.87 11.86 49.62
C ILE A 934 33.37 10.48 49.20
N LEU A 935 32.12 10.37 48.70
CA LEU A 935 31.54 9.10 48.27
C LEU A 935 32.24 8.53 47.04
N TYR A 936 32.71 9.38 46.12
CA TYR A 936 33.51 8.98 44.98
C TYR A 936 34.85 8.43 45.42
N HIS A 937 35.53 9.04 46.40
CA HIS A 937 36.74 8.46 47.00
C HIS A 937 36.47 7.12 47.71
N TYR A 938 35.38 6.99 48.47
CA TYR A 938 34.99 5.70 49.06
C TYR A 938 34.69 4.63 48.00
N ILE A 939 34.09 5.00 46.87
CA ILE A 939 33.79 4.09 45.76
C ILE A 939 35.05 3.77 44.95
N ASP A 940 35.93 4.73 44.68
CA ASP A 940 37.21 4.55 43.98
C ASP A 940 38.17 3.69 44.80
N ASP A 941 38.24 3.87 46.13
CA ASP A 941 39.02 3.01 47.01
C ASP A 941 38.37 1.62 47.17
N ALA A 942 37.04 1.50 47.15
CA ALA A 942 36.35 0.21 47.11
C ALA A 942 36.54 -0.51 45.77
N LEU A 943 36.57 0.22 44.65
CA LEU A 943 36.84 -0.31 43.31
C LEU A 943 38.30 -0.72 43.16
N LYS A 944 39.27 0.07 43.63
CA LYS A 944 40.68 -0.36 43.73
C LYS A 944 40.84 -1.58 44.63
N SER A 945 40.08 -1.67 45.73
CA SER A 945 40.07 -2.85 46.60
C SER A 945 39.46 -4.07 45.90
N TYR A 946 38.43 -3.87 45.08
CA TYR A 946 37.81 -4.90 44.24
C TYR A 946 38.75 -5.36 43.11
N ASP A 947 39.37 -4.43 42.39
CA ASP A 947 40.36 -4.71 41.35
C ASP A 947 41.60 -5.40 41.94
N THR A 948 42.01 -5.04 43.16
CA THR A 948 43.05 -5.77 43.90
C THR A 948 42.58 -7.19 44.26
N LEU A 949 41.31 -7.39 44.60
CA LEU A 949 40.73 -8.72 44.84
C LEU A 949 40.72 -9.58 43.56
N ILE A 950 40.26 -9.01 42.44
CA ILE A 950 40.16 -9.68 41.13
C ILE A 950 41.56 -10.00 40.57
N ASN A 951 42.51 -9.08 40.70
CA ASN A 951 43.91 -9.27 40.29
C ASN A 951 44.70 -9.99 41.40
N ASP A 952 44.34 -11.25 41.66
CA ASP A 952 45.05 -12.21 42.53
C ASP A 952 45.04 -11.91 44.05
N GLY A 953 44.44 -10.80 44.50
CA GLY A 953 44.28 -10.51 45.93
C GLY A 953 43.26 -11.42 46.63
N TYR A 954 42.27 -11.95 45.93
CA TYR A 954 41.36 -12.97 46.48
C TYR A 954 42.11 -14.28 46.71
N SER A 955 42.92 -14.75 45.76
CA SER A 955 43.78 -15.94 45.92
C SER A 955 44.70 -15.80 47.13
N LYS A 956 45.42 -14.68 47.26
CA LYS A 956 46.35 -14.45 48.38
C LYS A 956 45.65 -14.36 49.73
N LYS A 957 44.49 -13.71 49.80
CA LYS A 957 43.70 -13.66 51.06
C LYS A 957 43.07 -15.00 51.38
N PHE A 958 42.64 -15.77 50.37
CA PHE A 958 42.14 -17.12 50.53
C PHE A 958 43.25 -18.08 50.99
N ASP A 959 44.48 -17.97 50.49
CA ASP A 959 45.62 -18.78 50.96
C ASP A 959 46.00 -18.46 52.41
N ILE A 960 45.93 -17.18 52.82
CA ILE A 960 46.16 -16.78 54.22
C ILE A 960 45.02 -17.30 55.11
N TYR A 961 43.77 -17.12 54.69
CA TYR A 961 42.59 -17.60 55.41
C TYR A 961 42.54 -19.13 55.50
N ALA A 962 42.88 -19.85 54.43
CA ALA A 962 42.96 -21.30 54.40
C ALA A 962 44.10 -21.83 55.28
N LYS A 963 45.22 -21.09 55.38
CA LYS A 963 46.25 -21.39 56.38
C LYS A 963 45.70 -21.29 57.80
N GLU A 964 45.17 -20.14 58.19
CA GLU A 964 44.75 -19.95 59.59
C GLU A 964 43.46 -20.70 59.95
N THR A 965 42.56 -20.96 58.99
CA THR A 965 41.42 -21.85 59.23
C THR A 965 41.89 -23.28 59.48
N VAL A 966 42.99 -23.74 58.86
CA VAL A 966 43.59 -25.05 59.16
C VAL A 966 44.41 -25.02 60.46
N THR A 967 45.02 -23.88 60.81
CA THR A 967 45.69 -23.69 62.11
C THR A 967 44.69 -23.72 63.28
N GLU A 968 43.57 -22.99 63.19
CA GLU A 968 42.56 -22.84 64.25
C GLU A 968 41.50 -23.95 64.26
N ALA A 969 41.35 -24.75 63.20
CA ALA A 969 40.30 -25.78 63.13
C ALA A 969 40.33 -26.80 64.27
N ASN A 970 41.52 -27.14 64.79
CA ASN A 970 41.63 -28.05 65.94
C ASN A 970 41.14 -27.37 67.23
N ASP A 971 41.65 -26.17 67.54
CA ASP A 971 41.28 -25.42 68.74
C ASP A 971 39.77 -25.10 68.78
N VAL A 972 39.16 -24.80 67.61
CA VAL A 972 37.71 -24.57 67.48
C VAL A 972 36.90 -25.86 67.57
N LEU A 973 37.43 -27.02 67.16
CA LEU A 973 36.75 -28.31 67.33
C LEU A 973 36.81 -28.79 68.79
N ASP A 974 37.95 -28.60 69.46
CA ASP A 974 38.13 -28.93 70.88
C ASP A 974 37.25 -28.01 71.76
N ASP A 975 37.23 -26.69 71.53
CA ASP A 975 36.31 -25.76 72.23
C ASP A 975 34.84 -26.13 72.01
N LYS A 976 34.47 -26.51 70.78
CA LYS A 976 33.09 -26.89 70.46
C LYS A 976 32.67 -28.23 71.08
N ALA A 977 33.61 -29.14 71.32
CA ALA A 977 33.38 -30.41 72.00
C ALA A 977 33.36 -30.27 73.54
N GLU A 978 34.32 -29.54 74.12
CA GLU A 978 34.51 -29.44 75.57
C GLU A 978 33.64 -28.36 76.22
N ASN A 979 33.45 -27.19 75.58
CA ASN A 979 32.75 -26.04 76.17
C ASN A 979 31.33 -25.84 75.63
N HIS A 980 31.06 -26.20 74.37
CA HIS A 980 29.79 -25.96 73.69
C HIS A 980 29.00 -27.22 73.29
N GLY A 981 29.39 -28.41 73.75
CA GLY A 981 28.72 -29.67 73.37
C GLY A 981 27.21 -29.70 73.65
N ASN A 982 26.78 -29.12 74.77
CA ASN A 982 25.37 -29.07 75.17
C ASN A 982 24.52 -28.07 74.35
N ASP A 983 25.13 -27.17 73.57
CA ASP A 983 24.40 -26.26 72.66
C ASP A 983 23.94 -26.98 71.38
N TYR A 984 24.44 -28.21 71.15
CA TYR A 984 24.24 -28.95 69.90
C TYR A 984 23.77 -30.41 70.06
N PHE A 985 23.79 -30.98 71.29
CA PHE A 985 23.36 -32.35 71.55
C PHE A 985 22.52 -32.46 72.85
N ASP A 986 21.32 -33.02 72.74
CA ASP A 986 20.39 -33.30 73.86
C ASP A 986 20.69 -34.68 74.48
N CYS A 987 21.18 -34.72 75.73
CA CYS A 987 21.40 -35.95 76.49
C CYS A 987 20.36 -36.14 77.62
N GLU A 988 19.32 -36.94 77.38
CA GLU A 988 18.37 -37.38 78.41
C GLU A 988 18.79 -38.69 79.10
N VAL A 989 18.84 -38.69 80.44
CA VAL A 989 19.11 -39.89 81.26
C VAL A 989 17.98 -40.08 82.28
N VAL A 990 17.60 -41.32 82.59
CA VAL A 990 16.51 -41.63 83.54
C VAL A 990 17.09 -41.94 84.92
N GLU A 991 16.83 -41.08 85.89
CA GLU A 991 17.28 -41.20 87.28
C GLU A 991 16.17 -41.65 88.24
N LYS A 992 16.58 -42.08 89.45
CA LYS A 992 15.73 -42.66 90.49
C LYS A 992 15.69 -41.75 91.72
N VAL A 993 14.52 -41.26 92.11
CA VAL A 993 14.32 -40.30 93.22
C VAL A 993 13.38 -40.87 94.29
N THR A 994 13.61 -40.52 95.56
CA THR A 994 12.83 -41.01 96.72
C THR A 994 12.37 -39.82 97.57
N CYS A 995 11.06 -39.68 97.87
CA CYS A 995 10.54 -38.61 98.75
C CYS A 995 9.90 -39.20 100.04
N CYS A 996 10.23 -38.64 101.21
CA CYS A 996 9.64 -39.00 102.51
C CYS A 996 8.27 -38.31 102.71
N SER A 997 7.25 -39.05 103.14
CA SER A 997 5.85 -38.58 103.17
C SER A 997 5.58 -37.41 104.15
N GLY A 998 6.48 -37.17 105.10
CA GLY A 998 6.39 -36.06 106.07
C GLY A 998 6.42 -34.66 105.42
N CYS A 999 7.35 -34.41 104.50
CA CYS A 999 7.49 -33.08 103.87
C CYS A 999 6.22 -32.66 103.09
N LYS A 1000 5.48 -33.63 102.51
CA LYS A 1000 4.25 -33.38 101.74
C LYS A 1000 3.13 -32.73 102.56
N ASN A 1001 2.99 -33.09 103.84
CA ASN A 1001 1.91 -32.56 104.70
C ASN A 1001 2.19 -31.16 105.25
N LEU A 1002 3.46 -30.70 105.25
CA LEU A 1002 3.84 -29.38 105.76
C LEU A 1002 3.88 -28.31 104.66
N HIS A 1003 4.25 -28.67 103.43
CA HIS A 1003 4.53 -27.70 102.34
C HIS A 1003 3.65 -27.87 101.09
N GLY A 1004 2.79 -28.89 101.04
CA GLY A 1004 1.90 -29.14 99.90
C GLY A 1004 2.60 -29.77 98.69
N GLU A 1005 1.82 -30.09 97.66
CA GLU A 1005 2.24 -31.06 96.63
C GLU A 1005 3.34 -30.58 95.65
N LYS A 1006 3.73 -29.30 95.68
CA LYS A 1006 4.68 -28.73 94.70
C LYS A 1006 6.12 -28.59 95.17
N GLU A 1007 6.44 -28.93 96.43
CA GLU A 1007 7.76 -28.67 97.02
C GLU A 1007 8.46 -29.92 97.60
N CYS A 1008 8.32 -31.11 96.98
CA CYS A 1008 9.13 -32.32 97.32
C CYS A 1008 10.64 -32.16 96.97
N LEU A 1009 11.14 -30.96 96.66
CA LEU A 1009 12.53 -30.71 96.25
C LEU A 1009 13.46 -30.23 97.38
N TYR A 1010 12.92 -29.72 98.49
CA TYR A 1010 13.73 -29.06 99.54
C TYR A 1010 14.17 -29.94 100.71
N CYS A 1011 13.95 -31.26 100.64
CA CYS A 1011 14.29 -32.21 101.71
C CYS A 1011 15.52 -33.10 101.39
N ALA A 1012 16.43 -32.69 100.49
CA ALA A 1012 17.70 -33.38 100.22
C ALA A 1012 18.80 -32.47 99.61
N THR A 1013 19.64 -31.89 100.45
CA THR A 1013 21.08 -31.72 100.12
C THR A 1013 21.86 -32.92 100.69
N GLU A 1014 23.02 -33.23 100.12
CA GLU A 1014 23.76 -34.46 100.40
C GLU A 1014 24.04 -34.69 101.90
N GLY A 1015 23.52 -35.79 102.46
CA GLY A 1015 24.00 -36.35 103.74
C GLY A 1015 22.94 -36.65 104.81
N GLU A 1016 21.79 -35.95 104.84
CA GLU A 1016 20.83 -36.05 105.97
C GLU A 1016 19.41 -36.48 105.56
N ALA A 1017 19.29 -37.70 105.02
CA ALA A 1017 18.00 -38.32 104.77
C ALA A 1017 17.23 -38.61 106.09
N CYS A 1018 16.08 -37.96 106.25
CA CYS A 1018 14.96 -38.33 107.14
C CYS A 1018 15.35 -38.82 108.55
N LYS A 1019 16.27 -38.13 109.24
CA LYS A 1019 16.52 -38.33 110.68
C LYS A 1019 15.55 -37.52 111.54
N PHE A 1020 15.07 -38.19 112.58
CA PHE A 1020 13.80 -37.90 113.24
C PHE A 1020 14.03 -37.51 114.70
N ASP A 1021 13.62 -36.30 115.09
CA ASP A 1021 13.45 -35.94 116.50
C ASP A 1021 12.06 -36.40 116.99
N GLY A 1022 12.06 -37.59 117.59
CA GLY A 1022 11.36 -37.78 118.87
C GLY A 1022 9.82 -37.79 118.93
N SER A 1023 9.04 -37.50 117.87
CA SER A 1023 7.56 -37.65 117.95
C SER A 1023 6.82 -37.80 116.62
N PHE A 1024 5.78 -38.66 116.62
CA PHE A 1024 4.87 -39.10 115.53
C PHE A 1024 5.30 -40.30 114.63
N PRO A 1025 4.53 -41.42 114.60
CA PRO A 1025 5.01 -42.67 114.00
C PRO A 1025 4.67 -42.86 112.51
N GLY A 1026 5.70 -43.19 111.73
CA GLY A 1026 5.62 -44.11 110.58
C GLY A 1026 5.19 -43.52 109.23
N THR A 1027 6.13 -43.36 108.29
CA THR A 1027 5.81 -43.19 106.85
C THR A 1027 6.80 -43.96 105.96
N THR A 1028 6.31 -44.76 105.03
CA THR A 1028 7.11 -45.57 104.09
C THR A 1028 7.75 -44.76 102.97
N GLU A 1029 8.99 -45.08 102.62
CA GLU A 1029 9.64 -44.58 101.40
C GLU A 1029 8.88 -45.00 100.15
N LYS A 1030 8.82 -44.10 99.15
CA LYS A 1030 8.33 -44.43 97.82
C LYS A 1030 9.29 -43.87 96.76
N THR A 1031 9.78 -44.76 95.91
CA THR A 1031 10.62 -44.42 94.76
C THR A 1031 9.76 -44.02 93.56
N ILE A 1032 10.23 -43.02 92.82
CA ILE A 1032 9.79 -42.62 91.48
C ILE A 1032 11.01 -42.49 90.55
N TYR A 1033 10.77 -42.51 89.24
CA TYR A 1033 11.80 -42.33 88.21
C TYR A 1033 11.44 -41.12 87.36
N GLU A 1034 12.41 -40.26 87.05
CA GLU A 1034 12.24 -39.08 86.20
C GLU A 1034 13.36 -39.00 85.16
N LYS A 1035 13.03 -38.42 84.00
CA LYS A 1035 14.03 -38.04 83.00
C LYS A 1035 14.70 -36.74 83.46
N LYS A 1036 16.02 -36.75 83.52
CA LYS A 1036 16.84 -35.55 83.69
C LYS A 1036 17.61 -35.26 82.41
N HIS A 1037 17.91 -33.98 82.26
CA HIS A 1037 18.78 -33.48 81.22
C HIS A 1037 20.16 -33.25 81.86
N GLU A 1038 21.19 -33.91 81.33
CA GLU A 1038 22.54 -33.90 81.91
C GLU A 1038 23.58 -33.59 80.83
N PRO A 1039 24.69 -32.91 81.17
CA PRO A 1039 25.73 -32.62 80.21
C PRO A 1039 26.31 -33.92 79.64
N CYS A 1040 26.40 -34.03 78.31
CA CYS A 1040 26.93 -35.21 77.66
C CYS A 1040 28.39 -35.47 78.12
N PRO A 1041 28.77 -36.70 78.48
CA PRO A 1041 30.10 -36.97 79.03
C PRO A 1041 31.20 -36.81 77.96
N PRO A 1042 32.40 -36.32 78.33
CA PRO A 1042 33.53 -36.24 77.41
C PRO A 1042 33.98 -37.63 76.96
N ASP A 1043 34.60 -37.70 75.78
CA ASP A 1043 35.09 -38.94 75.18
C ASP A 1043 36.18 -39.60 76.04
N PHE A 1044 35.92 -40.84 76.47
CA PHE A 1044 36.85 -41.66 77.26
C PHE A 1044 37.72 -42.59 76.38
N SER A 1045 37.86 -42.34 75.07
CA SER A 1045 38.62 -43.20 74.13
C SER A 1045 40.15 -42.93 74.04
N LYS A 1046 40.78 -42.50 75.15
CA LYS A 1046 42.25 -42.47 75.32
C LYS A 1046 42.72 -43.43 76.41
#